data_AF-A0A934RY53-F1
#
_entry.id   AF-A0A934RY53-F1
#
_cell.length_a   1.000
_cell.length_b   1.000
_cell.length_c   1.000
_cell.angle_alpha   90.00
_cell.angle_beta   90.00
_cell.angle_gamma   90.00
#
_symmetry.space_group_name_H-M   'P 1'
#
loop_
_entity.id
_entity.type
_entity.pdbx_description
1 polymer ?
#
loop_
_entity_poly.entity_id
_entity_poly.type
_entity_poly.pdbx_seq_one_letter_code
_entity_poly.pdbx_strand_id
1 'polypeptide(L)'
;MIPQISRLLTLGLFSLALNSQLQAENTITLNLSDRNQEIDGFGGCFIAYDQMPAYRDPTFYDLAVYDVGLSIIRAHFPDISTVNTNGESDPERYKKSEYGRMIFREFKKRGVETFFSSNWSPPAEFKTNQSNLHGGYLIPDKREAYGQWIVDNIRALEKQEGIRLKAVSLQNELMFIEPYDSGLYSPTQYRETFRAISKVFLDQNLDTQIIFPEDMGWYERTRQYIDAIMQDKETKELPGFFCSHGWSGDENWERMGTLVTEYGRKLWMTETSGHNQDWDGALALAADIHKVLALGNASGYIYWQLNARIPNRSAILIGGRHSPKSAAMKHYARYVRPGAERIYASSSADSLSVSAYRHAEDQTLSIVILNTSDQQVQTRLHIAGSDSKRTKFTQFTSDEQKRFESSVARIGKLITIPARSIVTLYGREDGKLELLPSLIPAGLTIDNNTPLATTQDTTTGQDEQLHYAARANDVAKIKSLLASDYDPNMRNVGGFTPLHRSAWPGHKEAISPLIKGGANPNATDSNGETPLHIASSNGHESYIRELVGLGADVDFPSIQKFQTPLHNACRGGNLEAVKLLIELGADVNKPDHKGWTALFFAGASHYPSTRTILDHLIKTGANPQHTDEQGKTALHVTASNLHSVAGHPPEKDADKLNVLINAGTPVNQVDMLGKTALHYLAQISHWGYAETAGKTPQLNYENFALLYLLEQGADPSLQDQFGNTAADYAKLEGYKDYVRLLQEHDSKEDEAAEGSETVNRELSRELLKATHDNDIDRVATLLEKGADPNFKEKQGGTSLHGAVQSGNQKMLMLLLRNGADINIRDSDGYLPVERAQQSGRSDLVLVLEKY
;
A
#
# COMPACT_ATOMS: atom_id res chain seq x y z
N MET A 1 16.70 -73.35 68.90
CA MET A 1 15.34 -72.82 69.17
C MET A 1 15.47 -71.36 69.58
N ILE A 2 14.83 -70.49 68.78
CA ILE A 2 14.53 -69.06 69.04
C ILE A 2 15.78 -68.14 69.10
N PRO A 3 16.01 -67.27 68.09
CA PRO A 3 15.06 -66.22 67.70
C PRO A 3 14.97 -65.97 66.17
N GLN A 4 13.79 -66.17 65.57
CA GLN A 4 13.58 -65.91 64.11
C GLN A 4 12.21 -65.30 63.73
N ILE A 5 11.45 -64.70 64.66
CA ILE A 5 10.10 -64.18 64.34
C ILE A 5 10.01 -62.64 64.24
N SER A 6 11.04 -61.88 64.61
CA SER A 6 10.97 -60.40 64.52
C SER A 6 11.49 -59.79 63.21
N ARG A 7 12.05 -60.58 62.28
CA ARG A 7 12.54 -60.10 60.96
C ARG A 7 11.55 -60.26 59.80
N LEU A 8 10.45 -61.00 59.99
CA LEU A 8 9.49 -61.30 58.91
C LEU A 8 8.42 -60.22 58.70
N LEU A 9 8.17 -59.36 59.70
CA LEU A 9 7.22 -58.24 59.56
C LEU A 9 7.84 -56.98 58.91
N THR A 10 9.17 -56.87 58.88
CA THR A 10 9.86 -55.76 58.19
C THR A 10 10.14 -56.06 56.71
N LEU A 11 10.15 -57.34 56.30
CA LEU A 11 10.34 -57.75 54.91
C LEU A 11 9.04 -57.80 54.09
N GLY A 12 7.88 -57.97 54.73
CA GLY A 12 6.57 -57.94 54.05
C GLY A 12 6.03 -56.53 53.75
N LEU A 13 6.53 -55.49 54.44
CA LEU A 13 6.17 -54.09 54.17
C LEU A 13 7.17 -53.40 53.22
N PHE A 14 8.37 -53.95 53.03
CA PHE A 14 9.31 -53.47 52.00
C PHE A 14 9.06 -54.07 50.62
N SER A 15 8.33 -55.19 50.49
CA SER A 15 7.93 -55.75 49.19
C SER A 15 6.64 -55.15 48.62
N LEU A 16 5.98 -54.24 49.34
CA LEU A 16 4.83 -53.46 48.86
C LEU A 16 5.17 -51.97 48.64
N ALA A 17 6.40 -51.56 48.95
CA ALA A 17 6.96 -50.23 48.63
C ALA A 17 8.09 -50.28 47.59
N LEU A 18 8.37 -51.47 47.02
CA LEU A 18 9.13 -51.65 45.78
C LEU A 18 8.20 -52.08 44.64
N ASN A 19 7.06 -51.42 44.55
CA ASN A 19 6.42 -51.17 43.27
C ASN A 19 6.55 -49.66 42.99
N SER A 20 7.77 -49.13 43.10
CA SER A 20 8.14 -48.01 42.26
C SER A 20 7.98 -48.54 40.84
N GLN A 21 6.87 -48.17 40.20
CA GLN A 21 6.67 -48.41 38.78
C GLN A 21 8.02 -48.17 38.10
N LEU A 22 8.61 -49.22 37.54
CA LEU A 22 9.53 -49.06 36.42
C LEU A 22 8.70 -48.30 35.39
N GLN A 23 8.72 -46.96 35.43
CA GLN A 23 8.26 -46.16 34.33
C GLN A 23 9.09 -46.68 33.16
N ALA A 24 8.41 -47.33 32.21
CA ALA A 24 9.05 -47.73 30.97
C ALA A 24 9.80 -46.50 30.45
N GLU A 25 11.12 -46.61 30.28
CA GLU A 25 11.90 -45.47 29.81
C GLU A 25 11.33 -45.03 28.47
N ASN A 26 10.94 -43.75 28.37
CA ASN A 26 10.35 -43.27 27.13
C ASN A 26 11.37 -43.36 26.00
N THR A 27 10.89 -43.72 24.82
CA THR A 27 11.73 -43.88 23.63
C THR A 27 11.11 -43.15 22.46
N ILE A 28 11.93 -42.38 21.76
CA ILE A 28 11.62 -41.85 20.43
C ILE A 28 12.21 -42.82 19.42
N THR A 29 11.37 -43.36 18.54
CA THR A 29 11.77 -44.33 17.52
C THR A 29 11.63 -43.73 16.12
N LEU A 30 12.69 -43.81 15.33
CA LEU A 30 12.70 -43.43 13.92
C LEU A 30 12.84 -44.65 13.03
N ASN A 31 12.15 -44.67 11.89
CA ASN A 31 12.37 -45.67 10.85
C ASN A 31 12.76 -44.98 9.53
N LEU A 32 14.03 -45.09 9.16
CA LEU A 32 14.60 -44.40 7.98
C LEU A 32 14.09 -44.95 6.64
N SER A 33 13.54 -46.18 6.65
CA SER A 33 13.03 -46.84 5.44
C SER A 33 11.56 -46.51 5.16
N ASP A 34 10.83 -46.04 6.16
CA ASP A 34 9.40 -45.74 6.07
C ASP A 34 9.22 -44.26 5.70
N ARG A 35 9.12 -44.01 4.39
CA ARG A 35 8.97 -42.67 3.81
C ARG A 35 7.50 -42.30 3.75
N ASN A 36 7.17 -41.12 4.27
CA ASN A 36 5.79 -40.64 4.35
C ASN A 36 5.47 -39.59 3.26
N GLN A 37 6.25 -38.51 3.18
CA GLN A 37 6.00 -37.40 2.23
C GLN A 37 7.26 -36.55 2.01
N GLU A 38 7.41 -35.98 0.82
CA GLU A 38 8.44 -34.97 0.53
C GLU A 38 7.95 -33.57 0.94
N ILE A 39 8.81 -32.79 1.61
CA ILE A 39 8.53 -31.44 2.10
C ILE A 39 9.06 -30.39 1.12
N ASP A 40 8.15 -29.62 0.50
CA ASP A 40 8.48 -28.53 -0.41
C ASP A 40 9.14 -27.33 0.30
N GLY A 41 8.97 -27.24 1.62
CA GLY A 41 9.52 -26.17 2.46
C GLY A 41 8.51 -25.53 3.41
N PHE A 42 8.96 -24.55 4.18
CA PHE A 42 8.11 -23.76 5.09
C PHE A 42 8.22 -22.27 4.74
N GLY A 43 7.15 -21.53 4.98
CA GLY A 43 7.01 -20.17 4.47
C GLY A 43 6.18 -19.25 5.33
N GLY A 44 5.96 -18.03 4.84
CA GLY A 44 5.07 -17.05 5.46
C GLY A 44 4.26 -16.27 4.41
N CYS A 45 3.14 -15.67 4.84
CA CYS A 45 2.33 -14.79 3.99
C CYS A 45 2.49 -13.31 4.33
N PHE A 46 2.21 -12.53 3.29
CA PHE A 46 1.94 -11.11 3.38
C PHE A 46 0.42 -10.88 3.22
N ILE A 47 -0.23 -10.36 4.26
CA ILE A 47 -1.61 -9.86 4.20
C ILE A 47 -1.57 -8.35 4.39
N ALA A 48 -1.28 -7.59 3.34
CA ALA A 48 -1.37 -6.14 3.46
C ALA A 48 -1.96 -5.52 2.20
N TYR A 49 -3.06 -4.80 2.40
CA TYR A 49 -3.68 -3.87 1.46
C TYR A 49 -2.90 -2.54 1.37
N ASP A 50 -1.94 -2.32 2.28
CA ASP A 50 -1.20 -1.07 2.47
C ASP A 50 0.32 -1.26 2.55
N GLN A 51 1.08 -0.21 2.21
CA GLN A 51 2.54 -0.22 2.27
C GLN A 51 3.06 -0.10 3.71
N MET A 52 3.43 -1.22 4.32
CA MET A 52 4.05 -1.27 5.65
C MET A 52 5.53 -0.84 5.65
N PRO A 53 5.97 0.06 6.56
CA PRO A 53 7.36 0.48 6.66
C PRO A 53 8.35 -0.68 6.87
N ALA A 54 7.95 -1.73 7.62
CA ALA A 54 8.79 -2.89 7.90
C ALA A 54 9.21 -3.67 6.64
N TYR A 55 8.41 -3.64 5.56
CA TYR A 55 8.77 -4.33 4.31
C TYR A 55 9.75 -3.51 3.45
N ARG A 56 10.11 -2.30 3.86
CA ARG A 56 11.21 -1.56 3.24
C ARG A 56 12.53 -1.74 3.96
N ASP A 57 12.51 -2.34 5.13
CA ASP A 57 13.71 -2.63 5.91
C ASP A 57 14.32 -3.97 5.44
N PRO A 58 15.54 -3.96 4.85
CA PRO A 58 16.23 -5.18 4.45
C PRO A 58 16.40 -6.18 5.61
N THR A 59 16.53 -5.68 6.85
CA THR A 59 16.71 -6.48 8.06
C THR A 59 15.53 -7.43 8.27
N PHE A 60 14.30 -7.01 7.95
CA PHE A 60 13.13 -7.88 8.07
C PHE A 60 13.27 -9.13 7.19
N TYR A 61 13.72 -8.95 5.94
CA TYR A 61 13.94 -10.05 5.00
C TYR A 61 15.14 -10.91 5.40
N ASP A 62 16.20 -10.29 5.92
CA ASP A 62 17.37 -10.99 6.45
C ASP A 62 16.98 -11.93 7.59
N LEU A 63 16.16 -11.46 8.54
CA LEU A 63 15.66 -12.29 9.63
C LEU A 63 14.70 -13.38 9.12
N ALA A 64 13.81 -13.06 8.18
CA ALA A 64 12.89 -14.04 7.61
C ALA A 64 13.63 -15.21 6.93
N VAL A 65 14.65 -14.91 6.12
CA VAL A 65 15.34 -15.93 5.32
C VAL A 65 16.52 -16.54 6.06
N TYR A 66 17.42 -15.73 6.59
CA TYR A 66 18.70 -16.22 7.11
C TYR A 66 18.64 -16.69 8.56
N ASP A 67 17.72 -16.14 9.36
CA ASP A 67 17.53 -16.54 10.75
C ASP A 67 16.45 -17.61 10.89
N VAL A 68 15.22 -17.30 10.48
CA VAL A 68 14.08 -18.23 10.59
C VAL A 68 14.18 -19.36 9.57
N GLY A 69 14.68 -19.08 8.35
CA GLY A 69 14.85 -20.11 7.32
C GLY A 69 13.69 -20.24 6.34
N LEU A 70 12.90 -19.19 6.11
CA LEU A 70 11.76 -19.28 5.18
C LEU A 70 12.22 -19.58 3.75
N SER A 71 11.59 -20.56 3.11
CA SER A 71 11.93 -21.04 1.76
C SER A 71 10.76 -20.95 0.77
N ILE A 72 9.56 -20.61 1.25
CA ILE A 72 8.35 -20.40 0.45
C ILE A 72 7.73 -19.06 0.83
N ILE A 73 7.28 -18.26 -0.14
CA ILE A 73 6.60 -17.00 0.15
C ILE A 73 5.26 -16.92 -0.59
N ARG A 74 4.21 -16.61 0.17
CA ARG A 74 2.92 -16.19 -0.35
C ARG A 74 2.82 -14.67 -0.34
N ALA A 75 2.59 -14.07 -1.51
CA ALA A 75 2.32 -12.64 -1.61
C ALA A 75 1.13 -12.39 -2.55
N HIS A 76 0.62 -11.15 -2.53
CA HIS A 76 -0.41 -10.73 -3.46
C HIS A 76 0.11 -10.80 -4.90
N PHE A 77 -0.78 -11.11 -5.83
CA PHE A 77 -0.49 -11.07 -7.25
C PHE A 77 -0.03 -9.65 -7.66
N PRO A 78 1.22 -9.46 -8.07
CA PRO A 78 1.65 -8.17 -8.57
C PRO A 78 0.85 -7.91 -9.86
N ASP A 79 0.14 -6.79 -9.95
CA ASP A 79 -0.53 -6.41 -11.20
C ASP A 79 0.56 -6.01 -12.21
N ILE A 80 0.86 -6.89 -13.16
CA ILE A 80 1.97 -6.72 -14.12
C ILE A 80 1.44 -6.40 -15.52
N SER A 81 0.14 -6.15 -15.71
CA SER A 81 -0.39 -5.97 -17.07
C SER A 81 0.02 -4.61 -17.70
N THR A 82 1.20 -4.62 -18.31
CA THR A 82 1.59 -3.76 -19.45
C THR A 82 1.00 -4.28 -20.77
N VAL A 83 0.16 -5.32 -20.73
CA VAL A 83 -0.52 -5.82 -21.94
C VAL A 83 -1.73 -4.94 -22.17
N ASN A 84 -1.56 -4.03 -23.11
CA ASN A 84 -2.57 -3.15 -23.66
C ASN A 84 -3.70 -3.99 -24.29
N THR A 85 -4.67 -4.44 -23.48
CA THR A 85 -5.96 -4.91 -24.00
C THR A 85 -6.81 -3.67 -24.25
N ASN A 86 -6.73 -3.18 -25.49
CA ASN A 86 -7.39 -1.98 -26.01
C ASN A 86 -8.68 -1.56 -25.28
N GLY A 87 -8.67 -0.33 -24.78
CA GLY A 87 -9.88 0.48 -24.55
C GLY A 87 -10.09 0.96 -23.12
N GLU A 88 -9.18 1.79 -22.59
CA GLU A 88 -9.43 3.04 -21.86
C GLU A 88 -8.25 3.39 -20.94
N SER A 89 -7.87 4.66 -21.03
CA SER A 89 -6.74 5.29 -20.39
C SER A 89 -6.92 5.39 -18.88
N ASP A 90 -6.11 4.65 -18.12
CA ASP A 90 -5.79 5.01 -16.74
C ASP A 90 -4.27 5.03 -16.54
N PRO A 91 -3.63 6.21 -16.52
CA PRO A 91 -2.21 6.37 -16.20
C PRO A 91 -1.86 5.99 -14.74
N GLU A 92 -2.85 5.89 -13.83
CA GLU A 92 -2.65 5.64 -12.40
C GLU A 92 -2.73 4.16 -12.00
N ARG A 93 -3.06 3.25 -12.93
CA ARG A 93 -3.03 1.79 -12.68
C ARG A 93 -1.63 1.25 -12.32
N TYR A 94 -0.57 2.00 -12.60
CA TYR A 94 0.82 1.57 -12.44
C TYR A 94 1.40 1.67 -11.02
N LYS A 95 0.78 2.39 -10.08
CA LYS A 95 1.38 2.68 -8.76
C LYS A 95 1.17 1.59 -7.68
N LYS A 96 0.32 0.59 -7.90
CA LYS A 96 0.14 -0.56 -6.99
C LYS A 96 1.08 -1.75 -7.28
N SER A 97 1.83 -1.70 -8.38
CA SER A 97 2.57 -2.85 -8.92
C SER A 97 4.01 -3.02 -8.40
N GLU A 98 4.71 -1.93 -8.05
CA GLU A 98 6.12 -1.99 -7.66
C GLU A 98 6.33 -2.60 -6.27
N TYR A 99 5.44 -2.30 -5.32
CA TYR A 99 5.57 -2.74 -3.94
C TYR A 99 5.45 -4.26 -3.79
N GLY A 100 4.49 -4.87 -4.49
CA GLY A 100 4.37 -6.33 -4.56
C GLY A 100 5.63 -6.96 -5.16
N ARG A 101 6.09 -6.46 -6.31
CA ARG A 101 7.32 -6.95 -6.96
C ARG A 101 8.55 -6.81 -6.05
N MET A 102 8.68 -5.70 -5.32
CA MET A 102 9.76 -5.47 -4.36
C MET A 102 9.83 -6.61 -3.33
N ILE A 103 8.69 -7.03 -2.76
CA ILE A 103 8.66 -8.14 -1.78
C ILE A 103 9.24 -9.41 -2.41
N PHE A 104 8.78 -9.80 -3.60
CA PHE A 104 9.33 -10.98 -4.25
C PHE A 104 10.83 -10.84 -4.57
N ARG A 105 11.28 -9.66 -5.04
CA ARG A 105 12.70 -9.39 -5.31
C ARG A 105 13.55 -9.52 -4.05
N GLU A 106 13.11 -8.97 -2.92
CA GLU A 106 13.88 -9.01 -1.68
C GLU A 106 14.06 -10.43 -1.15
N PHE A 107 13.03 -11.29 -1.27
CA PHE A 107 13.15 -12.70 -0.95
C PHE A 107 14.00 -13.47 -1.96
N LYS A 108 13.83 -13.19 -3.26
CA LYS A 108 14.62 -13.82 -4.31
C LYS A 108 16.11 -13.50 -4.19
N LYS A 109 16.47 -12.24 -3.91
CA LYS A 109 17.86 -11.82 -3.63
C LYS A 109 18.52 -12.65 -2.53
N ARG A 110 17.72 -13.20 -1.60
CA ARG A 110 18.16 -13.99 -0.46
C ARG A 110 18.08 -15.50 -0.70
N GLY A 111 17.74 -15.94 -1.91
CA GLY A 111 17.73 -17.35 -2.31
C GLY A 111 16.39 -18.06 -2.16
N VAL A 112 15.29 -17.34 -1.92
CA VAL A 112 13.95 -17.94 -2.02
C VAL A 112 13.59 -18.12 -3.48
N GLU A 113 13.29 -19.36 -3.87
CA GLU A 113 12.92 -19.71 -5.26
C GLU A 113 11.47 -20.15 -5.42
N THR A 114 10.79 -20.54 -4.33
CA THR A 114 9.41 -21.02 -4.37
C THR A 114 8.44 -19.92 -3.96
N PHE A 115 7.59 -19.52 -4.90
CA PHE A 115 6.62 -18.46 -4.70
C PHE A 115 5.20 -18.94 -5.02
N PHE A 116 4.26 -18.45 -4.22
CA PHE A 116 2.83 -18.63 -4.40
C PHE A 116 2.17 -17.26 -4.45
N SER A 117 1.20 -17.10 -5.33
CA SER A 117 0.45 -15.86 -5.44
C SER A 117 -1.04 -16.06 -5.28
N SER A 118 -1.69 -15.18 -4.53
CA SER A 118 -3.12 -15.27 -4.28
C SER A 118 -3.85 -14.07 -4.86
N ASN A 119 -4.83 -14.34 -5.72
CA ASN A 119 -5.78 -13.33 -6.19
C ASN A 119 -6.90 -13.26 -5.16
N TRP A 120 -7.17 -12.09 -4.57
CA TRP A 120 -8.32 -11.94 -3.66
C TRP A 120 -9.65 -12.07 -4.40
N SER A 121 -9.76 -11.44 -5.56
CA SER A 121 -10.93 -11.49 -6.42
C SER A 121 -10.51 -11.40 -7.88
N PRO A 122 -11.27 -11.98 -8.83
CA PRO A 122 -11.11 -11.65 -10.24
C PRO A 122 -11.20 -10.12 -10.50
N PRO A 123 -10.37 -9.56 -11.39
CA PRO A 123 -10.44 -8.16 -11.78
C PRO A 123 -11.84 -7.72 -12.24
N ALA A 124 -12.18 -6.45 -12.00
CA ALA A 124 -13.47 -5.82 -12.33
C ALA A 124 -13.97 -6.16 -13.74
N GLU A 125 -13.11 -6.11 -14.75
CA GLU A 125 -13.46 -6.37 -16.15
C GLU A 125 -14.01 -7.78 -16.40
N PHE A 126 -13.70 -8.75 -15.53
CA PHE A 126 -14.20 -10.12 -15.64
C PHE A 126 -15.51 -10.33 -14.84
N LYS A 127 -15.98 -9.32 -14.10
CA LYS A 127 -17.14 -9.41 -13.20
C LYS A 127 -18.38 -8.69 -13.74
N THR A 128 -19.56 -9.13 -13.32
CA THR A 128 -20.86 -8.63 -13.81
C THR A 128 -21.13 -7.15 -13.51
N ASN A 129 -20.60 -6.62 -12.42
CA ASN A 129 -20.82 -5.23 -12.00
C ASN A 129 -19.65 -4.30 -12.31
N GLN A 130 -18.61 -4.81 -12.99
CA GLN A 130 -17.39 -4.08 -13.36
C GLN A 130 -16.76 -3.28 -12.21
N SER A 131 -16.89 -3.75 -10.97
CA SER A 131 -16.35 -3.07 -9.79
C SER A 131 -15.34 -3.95 -9.05
N ASN A 132 -14.25 -3.34 -8.62
CA ASN A 132 -13.30 -3.93 -7.69
C ASN A 132 -13.69 -3.75 -6.22
N LEU A 133 -14.75 -2.97 -5.92
CA LEU A 133 -15.18 -2.55 -4.57
C LEU A 133 -16.64 -2.89 -4.23
N HIS A 134 -17.38 -3.38 -5.23
CA HIS A 134 -18.73 -3.87 -5.06
C HIS A 134 -18.74 -5.33 -5.52
N GLY A 135 -19.39 -6.23 -4.79
CA GLY A 135 -19.46 -7.65 -5.14
C GLY A 135 -20.20 -7.90 -6.46
N GLY A 136 -19.67 -8.79 -7.29
CA GLY A 136 -20.25 -9.21 -8.58
C GLY A 136 -19.71 -10.59 -8.99
N TYR A 137 -20.42 -11.31 -9.86
CA TYR A 137 -20.02 -12.68 -10.25
C TYR A 137 -18.99 -12.67 -11.38
N LEU A 138 -18.05 -13.62 -11.39
CA LEU A 138 -17.23 -13.89 -12.58
C LEU A 138 -18.16 -14.27 -13.74
N ILE A 139 -18.06 -13.52 -14.85
CA ILE A 139 -18.87 -13.74 -16.04
C ILE A 139 -18.49 -15.10 -16.66
N PRO A 140 -19.44 -16.04 -16.87
CA PRO A 140 -19.14 -17.38 -17.38
C PRO A 140 -18.30 -17.39 -18.67
N ASP A 141 -18.61 -16.49 -19.62
CA ASP A 141 -17.93 -16.39 -20.91
C ASP A 141 -16.54 -15.75 -20.82
N LYS A 142 -16.17 -15.19 -19.66
CA LYS A 142 -14.88 -14.55 -19.43
C LYS A 142 -13.88 -15.41 -18.65
N ARG A 143 -14.21 -16.67 -18.32
CA ARG A 143 -13.33 -17.58 -17.56
C ARG A 143 -12.00 -17.84 -18.24
N GLU A 144 -12.01 -18.09 -19.56
CA GLU A 144 -10.78 -18.33 -20.33
C GLU A 144 -9.95 -17.05 -20.44
N ALA A 145 -10.58 -15.90 -20.67
CA ALA A 145 -9.91 -14.61 -20.67
C ALA A 145 -9.27 -14.28 -19.31
N TYR A 146 -9.94 -14.60 -18.21
CA TYR A 146 -9.36 -14.48 -16.87
C TYR A 146 -8.18 -15.44 -16.68
N GLY A 147 -8.29 -16.68 -17.17
CA GLY A 147 -7.16 -17.62 -17.19
C GLY A 147 -5.96 -17.07 -17.97
N GLN A 148 -6.20 -16.49 -19.14
CA GLN A 148 -5.14 -15.86 -19.95
C GLN A 148 -4.51 -14.68 -19.22
N TRP A 149 -5.31 -13.84 -18.55
CA TRP A 149 -4.80 -12.75 -17.72
C TRP A 149 -3.86 -13.26 -16.61
N ILE A 150 -4.20 -14.37 -15.95
CA ILE A 150 -3.31 -15.00 -14.96
C ILE A 150 -2.00 -15.47 -15.61
N VAL A 151 -2.08 -16.15 -16.76
CA VAL A 151 -0.89 -16.62 -17.50
C VAL A 151 0.02 -15.45 -17.88
N ASP A 152 -0.54 -14.37 -18.42
CA ASP A 152 0.22 -13.21 -18.88
C ASP A 152 1.02 -12.58 -17.73
N ASN A 153 0.42 -12.46 -16.56
CA ASN A 153 1.09 -11.95 -15.38
C ASN A 153 2.16 -12.92 -14.83
N ILE A 154 1.89 -14.24 -14.81
CA ILE A 154 2.89 -15.23 -14.41
C ILE A 154 4.12 -15.14 -15.33
N ARG A 155 3.90 -15.10 -16.64
CA ARG A 155 4.96 -14.97 -17.65
C ARG A 155 5.69 -13.63 -17.55
N ALA A 156 4.99 -12.55 -17.23
CA ALA A 156 5.61 -11.26 -17.05
C ALA A 156 6.48 -11.22 -15.79
N LEU A 157 6.05 -11.84 -14.68
CA LEU A 157 6.84 -11.97 -13.47
C LEU A 157 8.10 -12.81 -13.70
N GLU A 158 7.95 -13.92 -14.45
CA GLU A 158 9.06 -14.77 -14.88
C GLU A 158 10.03 -13.99 -15.79
N LYS A 159 9.53 -13.27 -16.78
CA LYS A 159 10.36 -12.53 -17.75
C LYS A 159 11.07 -11.32 -17.14
N GLN A 160 10.36 -10.52 -16.35
CA GLN A 160 10.86 -9.23 -15.85
C GLN A 160 11.70 -9.39 -14.58
N GLU A 161 11.32 -10.33 -13.70
CA GLU A 161 11.93 -10.47 -12.38
C GLU A 161 12.58 -11.84 -12.19
N GLY A 162 12.45 -12.76 -13.16
CA GLY A 162 12.95 -14.13 -13.07
C GLY A 162 12.27 -14.95 -11.98
N ILE A 163 11.06 -14.59 -11.56
CA ILE A 163 10.34 -15.26 -10.48
C ILE A 163 9.32 -16.21 -11.10
N ARG A 164 9.41 -17.50 -10.74
CA ARG A 164 8.46 -18.53 -11.17
C ARG A 164 7.48 -18.81 -10.03
N LEU A 165 6.18 -18.78 -10.34
CA LEU A 165 5.14 -19.13 -9.39
C LEU A 165 4.86 -20.63 -9.44
N LYS A 166 5.00 -21.32 -8.30
CA LYS A 166 4.69 -22.76 -8.17
C LYS A 166 3.17 -23.00 -8.08
N ALA A 167 2.43 -22.05 -7.53
CA ALA A 167 0.98 -22.09 -7.56
C ALA A 167 0.32 -20.71 -7.61
N VAL A 168 -0.99 -20.71 -7.86
CA VAL A 168 -1.86 -19.52 -7.82
C VAL A 168 -3.27 -19.88 -7.30
N SER A 169 -3.94 -19.00 -6.57
CA SER A 169 -5.36 -19.17 -6.21
C SER A 169 -6.24 -18.52 -7.27
N LEU A 170 -7.39 -19.14 -7.59
CA LEU A 170 -8.36 -18.52 -8.50
C LEU A 170 -9.05 -17.32 -7.86
N GLN A 171 -9.25 -17.41 -6.56
CA GLN A 171 -9.82 -16.40 -5.68
C GLN A 171 -9.43 -16.75 -4.25
N ASN A 172 -9.36 -15.75 -3.37
CA ASN A 172 -9.17 -15.93 -1.95
C ASN A 172 -10.49 -15.93 -1.19
N GLU A 173 -10.57 -16.72 -0.12
CA GLU A 173 -11.66 -16.71 0.87
C GLU A 173 -13.06 -16.53 0.25
N LEU A 174 -13.54 -17.58 -0.44
CA LEU A 174 -14.70 -17.49 -1.33
C LEU A 174 -15.94 -16.77 -0.76
N MET A 175 -16.13 -16.79 0.56
CA MET A 175 -17.33 -16.30 1.25
C MET A 175 -17.06 -15.49 2.54
N PHE A 176 -15.92 -14.80 2.69
CA PHE A 176 -15.75 -13.87 3.82
C PHE A 176 -16.84 -12.76 3.76
N ILE A 177 -17.61 -12.61 4.84
CA ILE A 177 -18.86 -11.81 4.88
C ILE A 177 -18.58 -10.31 4.65
N GLU A 178 -19.14 -9.78 3.56
CA GLU A 178 -19.68 -8.43 3.30
C GLU A 178 -18.80 -7.17 3.02
N PRO A 179 -17.45 -7.20 2.88
CA PRO A 179 -16.82 -6.07 2.16
C PRO A 179 -15.71 -6.38 1.12
N TYR A 180 -15.45 -7.62 0.67
CA TYR A 180 -14.26 -7.92 -0.16
C TYR A 180 -14.48 -8.58 -1.54
N ASP A 181 -15.54 -8.23 -2.27
CA ASP A 181 -15.48 -8.28 -3.74
C ASP A 181 -15.38 -9.66 -4.43
N SER A 182 -15.67 -10.79 -3.77
CA SER A 182 -15.66 -12.15 -4.33
C SER A 182 -16.36 -12.28 -5.70
N GLY A 183 -15.90 -13.21 -6.54
CA GLY A 183 -16.46 -13.50 -7.88
C GLY A 183 -17.00 -14.91 -8.09
N LEU A 184 -16.62 -15.88 -7.24
CA LEU A 184 -16.92 -17.31 -7.37
C LEU A 184 -17.66 -17.81 -6.11
N TYR A 185 -19.00 -17.75 -6.13
CA TYR A 185 -19.83 -17.95 -4.92
C TYR A 185 -20.46 -19.35 -4.79
N SER A 186 -20.31 -20.21 -5.80
CA SER A 186 -20.89 -21.56 -5.79
C SER A 186 -19.90 -22.63 -6.24
N PRO A 187 -20.02 -23.87 -5.72
CA PRO A 187 -19.17 -25.00 -6.14
C PRO A 187 -19.17 -25.22 -7.65
N THR A 188 -20.33 -25.08 -8.31
CA THR A 188 -20.44 -25.19 -9.77
C THR A 188 -19.65 -24.10 -10.48
N GLN A 189 -19.83 -22.83 -10.10
CA GLN A 189 -19.07 -21.73 -10.71
C GLN A 189 -17.56 -21.92 -10.54
N TYR A 190 -17.12 -22.35 -9.36
CA TYR A 190 -15.71 -22.61 -9.09
C TYR A 190 -15.17 -23.75 -9.95
N ARG A 191 -15.87 -24.89 -10.01
CA ARG A 191 -15.47 -26.04 -10.85
C ARG A 191 -15.35 -25.65 -12.33
N GLU A 192 -16.35 -24.95 -12.87
CA GLU A 192 -16.30 -24.52 -14.27
C GLU A 192 -15.15 -23.55 -14.55
N THR A 193 -14.84 -22.68 -13.59
CA THR A 193 -13.73 -21.74 -13.67
C THR A 193 -12.38 -22.45 -13.56
N PHE A 194 -12.25 -23.38 -12.61
CA PHE A 194 -11.10 -24.27 -12.49
C PHE A 194 -10.85 -25.06 -13.78
N ARG A 195 -11.90 -25.63 -14.37
CA ARG A 195 -11.81 -26.33 -15.67
C ARG A 195 -11.25 -25.42 -16.76
N ALA A 196 -11.86 -24.25 -16.96
CA ALA A 196 -11.47 -23.35 -18.03
C ALA A 196 -10.03 -22.85 -17.88
N ILE A 197 -9.65 -22.40 -16.68
CA ILE A 197 -8.31 -21.86 -16.43
C ILE A 197 -7.24 -22.94 -16.48
N SER A 198 -7.53 -24.15 -15.95
CA SER A 198 -6.60 -25.28 -16.05
C SER A 198 -6.31 -25.66 -17.51
N LYS A 199 -7.32 -25.61 -18.38
CA LYS A 199 -7.12 -25.84 -19.83
C LYS A 199 -6.19 -24.79 -20.43
N VAL A 200 -6.43 -23.51 -20.13
CA VAL A 200 -5.53 -22.42 -20.56
C VAL A 200 -4.10 -22.66 -20.07
N PHE A 201 -3.90 -23.12 -18.84
CA PHE A 201 -2.56 -23.42 -18.31
C PHE A 201 -1.89 -24.57 -19.06
N LEU A 202 -2.63 -25.65 -19.33
CA LEU A 202 -2.14 -26.80 -20.11
C LEU A 202 -1.80 -26.40 -21.54
N ASP A 203 -2.67 -25.65 -22.21
CA ASP A 203 -2.48 -25.16 -23.59
C ASP A 203 -1.25 -24.23 -23.70
N GLN A 204 -0.96 -23.47 -22.64
CA GLN A 204 0.19 -22.56 -22.55
C GLN A 204 1.45 -23.23 -21.95
N ASN A 205 1.42 -24.54 -21.72
CA ASN A 205 2.50 -25.34 -21.13
C ASN A 205 3.05 -24.72 -19.84
N LEU A 206 2.14 -24.32 -18.95
CA LEU A 206 2.45 -23.73 -17.66
C LEU A 206 2.43 -24.81 -16.57
N ASP A 207 3.49 -24.87 -15.76
CA ASP A 207 3.60 -25.84 -14.65
C ASP A 207 3.08 -25.30 -13.31
N THR A 208 2.72 -24.01 -13.26
CA THR A 208 2.05 -23.40 -12.11
C THR A 208 0.73 -24.12 -11.85
N GLN A 209 0.53 -24.58 -10.61
CA GLN A 209 -0.70 -25.28 -10.23
C GLN A 209 -1.74 -24.35 -9.62
N ILE A 210 -3.00 -24.73 -9.71
CA ILE A 210 -4.08 -24.00 -9.04
C ILE A 210 -4.24 -24.55 -7.62
N ILE A 211 -4.32 -23.65 -6.65
CA ILE A 211 -4.74 -24.00 -5.29
C ILE A 211 -6.26 -24.04 -5.23
N PHE A 212 -6.79 -25.12 -4.67
CA PHE A 212 -8.21 -25.31 -4.41
C PHE A 212 -8.69 -24.29 -3.39
N PRO A 213 -9.99 -23.97 -3.36
CA PRO A 213 -10.45 -22.79 -2.65
C PRO A 213 -10.17 -22.87 -1.15
N GLU A 214 -9.69 -21.76 -0.60
CA GLU A 214 -9.49 -21.58 0.84
C GLU A 214 -10.73 -20.95 1.49
N ASP A 215 -11.01 -21.35 2.72
CA ASP A 215 -12.16 -20.86 3.47
C ASP A 215 -11.87 -20.82 4.98
N MET A 216 -12.26 -19.73 5.65
CA MET A 216 -12.01 -19.43 7.06
C MET A 216 -12.81 -20.34 8.02
N GLY A 217 -12.38 -21.60 8.16
CA GLY A 217 -12.76 -22.44 9.29
C GLY A 217 -14.00 -23.33 9.10
N TRP A 218 -14.56 -23.45 7.88
CA TRP A 218 -15.74 -24.30 7.63
C TRP A 218 -15.43 -25.49 6.72
N TYR A 219 -15.19 -26.66 7.33
CA TYR A 219 -14.87 -27.90 6.61
C TYR A 219 -15.95 -28.28 5.60
N GLU A 220 -17.23 -28.34 6.01
CA GLU A 220 -18.31 -28.80 5.13
C GLU A 220 -18.47 -27.92 3.89
N ARG A 221 -18.24 -26.62 4.03
CA ARG A 221 -18.28 -25.68 2.92
C ARG A 221 -17.12 -25.93 1.97
N THR A 222 -15.89 -26.00 2.48
CA THR A 222 -14.69 -26.32 1.69
C THR A 222 -14.87 -27.63 0.92
N ARG A 223 -15.42 -28.63 1.59
CA ARG A 223 -15.74 -29.94 1.00
C ARG A 223 -16.68 -29.83 -0.20
N GLN A 224 -17.73 -29.02 -0.15
CA GLN A 224 -18.64 -28.86 -1.30
C GLN A 224 -17.91 -28.40 -2.57
N TYR A 225 -16.93 -27.50 -2.44
CA TYR A 225 -16.11 -27.05 -3.55
C TYR A 225 -15.12 -28.10 -4.03
N ILE A 226 -14.45 -28.80 -3.11
CA ILE A 226 -13.55 -29.92 -3.43
C ILE A 226 -14.34 -31.02 -4.16
N ASP A 227 -15.47 -31.46 -3.61
CA ASP A 227 -16.32 -32.51 -4.16
C ASP A 227 -16.79 -32.15 -5.57
N ALA A 228 -17.17 -30.90 -5.81
CA ALA A 228 -17.56 -30.44 -7.15
C ALA A 228 -16.45 -30.66 -8.20
N ILE A 229 -15.19 -30.43 -7.83
CA ILE A 229 -14.02 -30.66 -8.71
C ILE A 229 -13.69 -32.15 -8.80
N MET A 230 -13.57 -32.83 -7.66
CA MET A 230 -13.02 -34.19 -7.59
C MET A 230 -13.99 -35.28 -8.06
N GLN A 231 -15.31 -35.03 -8.01
CA GLN A 231 -16.32 -35.99 -8.50
C GLN A 231 -16.62 -35.82 -10.00
N ASP A 232 -16.16 -34.74 -10.61
CA ASP A 232 -16.33 -34.49 -12.03
C ASP A 232 -15.25 -35.22 -12.85
N LYS A 233 -15.68 -35.94 -13.89
CA LYS A 233 -14.81 -36.87 -14.64
C LYS A 233 -13.60 -36.20 -15.30
N GLU A 234 -13.74 -34.93 -15.67
CA GLU A 234 -12.69 -34.18 -16.36
C GLU A 234 -11.81 -33.44 -15.35
N THR A 235 -12.42 -32.66 -14.45
CA THR A 235 -11.65 -31.78 -13.56
C THR A 235 -10.89 -32.53 -12.47
N LYS A 236 -11.31 -33.74 -12.09
CA LYS A 236 -10.57 -34.59 -11.13
C LYS A 236 -9.17 -34.98 -11.58
N GLU A 237 -8.88 -34.95 -12.89
CA GLU A 237 -7.58 -35.31 -13.47
C GLU A 237 -6.65 -34.09 -13.63
N LEU A 238 -7.18 -32.87 -13.53
CA LEU A 238 -6.41 -31.63 -13.70
C LEU A 238 -5.50 -31.37 -12.50
N PRO A 239 -4.29 -30.80 -12.68
CA PRO A 239 -3.35 -30.57 -11.59
C PRO A 239 -3.82 -29.49 -10.62
N GLY A 240 -3.49 -29.65 -9.34
CA GLY A 240 -3.85 -28.70 -8.30
C GLY A 240 -3.58 -29.22 -6.89
N PHE A 241 -3.57 -28.30 -5.94
CA PHE A 241 -3.29 -28.57 -4.54
C PHE A 241 -4.51 -28.31 -3.65
N PHE A 242 -4.70 -29.17 -2.64
CA PHE A 242 -5.63 -28.88 -1.56
C PHE A 242 -5.06 -27.83 -0.61
N CYS A 243 -5.96 -27.09 0.04
CA CYS A 243 -5.64 -25.95 0.88
C CYS A 243 -6.77 -25.70 1.88
N SER A 244 -6.44 -25.15 3.05
CA SER A 244 -7.43 -24.79 4.07
C SER A 244 -6.94 -23.66 4.98
N HIS A 245 -7.87 -22.89 5.54
CA HIS A 245 -7.61 -22.11 6.75
C HIS A 245 -8.06 -22.94 7.95
N GLY A 246 -7.23 -23.03 9.01
CA GLY A 246 -7.39 -24.01 10.08
C GLY A 246 -8.83 -24.19 10.60
N TRP A 247 -9.24 -25.45 10.82
CA TRP A 247 -10.57 -25.79 11.34
C TRP A 247 -10.56 -25.98 12.85
N SER A 248 -11.67 -25.63 13.49
CA SER A 248 -11.91 -26.02 14.88
C SER A 248 -12.20 -27.52 14.97
N GLY A 249 -11.54 -28.21 15.91
CA GLY A 249 -11.75 -29.63 16.21
C GLY A 249 -10.85 -30.59 15.41
N ASP A 250 -10.26 -31.57 16.11
CA ASP A 250 -9.33 -32.55 15.53
C ASP A 250 -9.99 -33.45 14.47
N GLU A 251 -11.29 -33.73 14.61
CA GLU A 251 -12.07 -34.53 13.65
C GLU A 251 -12.03 -33.97 12.21
N ASN A 252 -12.05 -32.64 12.04
CA ASN A 252 -12.04 -32.03 10.71
C ASN A 252 -10.69 -32.24 9.99
N TRP A 253 -9.59 -32.28 10.74
CA TRP A 253 -8.28 -32.60 10.18
C TRP A 253 -8.19 -34.06 9.76
N GLU A 254 -8.68 -35.00 10.58
CA GLU A 254 -8.76 -36.43 10.21
C GLU A 254 -9.59 -36.66 8.95
N ARG A 255 -10.73 -35.97 8.84
CA ARG A 255 -11.59 -35.99 7.64
C ARG A 255 -10.85 -35.47 6.41
N MET A 256 -10.05 -34.40 6.55
CA MET A 256 -9.24 -33.89 5.45
C MET A 256 -8.09 -34.82 5.06
N GLY A 257 -7.44 -35.48 6.02
CA GLY A 257 -6.46 -36.53 5.73
C GLY A 257 -7.07 -37.70 4.95
N THR A 258 -8.33 -38.02 5.25
CA THR A 258 -9.11 -38.99 4.46
C THR A 258 -9.30 -38.51 3.02
N LEU A 259 -9.70 -37.25 2.80
CA LEU A 259 -9.86 -36.68 1.44
C LEU A 259 -8.55 -36.63 0.66
N VAL A 260 -7.46 -36.21 1.31
CA VAL A 260 -6.10 -36.19 0.75
C VAL A 260 -5.70 -37.57 0.23
N THR A 261 -5.99 -38.61 1.03
CA THR A 261 -5.71 -40.01 0.68
C THR A 261 -6.65 -40.52 -0.41
N GLU A 262 -7.96 -40.29 -0.27
CA GLU A 262 -9.01 -40.72 -1.21
C GLU A 262 -8.76 -40.19 -2.62
N TYR A 263 -8.41 -38.91 -2.72
CA TYR A 263 -8.20 -38.23 -4.00
C TYR A 263 -6.75 -38.22 -4.48
N GLY A 264 -5.80 -38.74 -3.69
CA GLY A 264 -4.38 -38.74 -4.02
C GLY A 264 -3.82 -37.34 -4.24
N ARG A 265 -4.37 -36.33 -3.57
CA ARG A 265 -4.00 -34.91 -3.73
C ARG A 265 -3.15 -34.45 -2.58
N LYS A 266 -2.12 -33.65 -2.88
CA LYS A 266 -1.24 -33.07 -1.87
C LYS A 266 -1.92 -31.89 -1.17
N LEU A 267 -1.91 -31.88 0.16
CA LEU A 267 -2.30 -30.71 0.96
C LEU A 267 -1.11 -29.76 1.04
N TRP A 268 -1.24 -28.57 0.45
CA TRP A 268 -0.10 -27.65 0.25
C TRP A 268 -0.11 -26.42 1.15
N MET A 269 -1.25 -26.12 1.80
CA MET A 269 -1.39 -24.94 2.64
C MET A 269 -2.34 -25.19 3.82
N THR A 270 -1.97 -24.63 4.98
CA THR A 270 -2.80 -24.55 6.20
C THR A 270 -2.63 -23.21 6.92
N GLU A 271 -3.69 -22.45 7.26
CA GLU A 271 -3.61 -21.33 8.23
C GLU A 271 -3.45 -21.80 9.66
N THR A 272 -2.37 -21.34 10.28
CA THR A 272 -2.07 -21.54 11.71
C THR A 272 -1.66 -20.21 12.38
N SER A 273 -1.82 -19.08 11.70
CA SER A 273 -1.33 -17.77 12.19
C SER A 273 -2.17 -17.14 13.29
N GLY A 274 -3.39 -17.63 13.54
CA GLY A 274 -4.34 -17.05 14.50
C GLY A 274 -3.90 -17.07 15.97
N HIS A 275 -2.79 -17.75 16.29
CA HIS A 275 -2.29 -17.88 17.66
C HIS A 275 -1.79 -16.55 18.25
N ASN A 276 -1.75 -16.46 19.58
CA ASN A 276 -1.15 -15.30 20.25
C ASN A 276 0.36 -15.20 19.98
N GLN A 277 0.92 -14.00 20.15
CA GLN A 277 2.37 -13.75 19.98
C GLN A 277 3.13 -13.97 21.29
N ASP A 278 2.76 -15.04 22.01
CA ASP A 278 3.34 -15.49 23.26
C ASP A 278 3.84 -16.94 23.13
N TRP A 279 4.45 -17.48 24.19
CA TRP A 279 5.00 -18.83 24.13
C TRP A 279 3.91 -19.91 23.97
N ASP A 280 2.74 -19.70 24.55
CA ASP A 280 1.58 -20.60 24.39
C ASP A 280 1.10 -20.65 22.95
N GLY A 281 1.01 -19.48 22.30
CA GLY A 281 0.70 -19.38 20.88
C GLY A 281 1.79 -19.95 19.97
N ALA A 282 3.05 -19.92 20.40
CA ALA A 282 4.15 -20.57 19.69
C ALA A 282 4.08 -22.11 19.78
N LEU A 283 3.71 -22.66 20.94
CA LEU A 283 3.45 -24.09 21.11
C LEU A 283 2.21 -24.54 20.34
N ALA A 284 1.15 -23.74 20.33
CA ALA A 284 -0.06 -24.00 19.55
C ALA A 284 0.24 -24.00 18.03
N LEU A 285 1.04 -23.02 17.57
CA LEU A 285 1.55 -22.99 16.20
C LEU A 285 2.27 -24.29 15.86
N ALA A 286 3.28 -24.66 16.65
CA ALA A 286 4.05 -25.90 16.45
C ALA A 286 3.16 -27.16 16.47
N ALA A 287 2.16 -27.22 17.37
CA ALA A 287 1.21 -28.32 17.43
C ALA A 287 0.42 -28.46 16.14
N ASP A 288 -0.08 -27.36 15.58
CA ASP A 288 -0.80 -27.38 14.30
C ASP A 288 0.07 -27.85 13.14
N ILE A 289 1.38 -27.49 13.14
CA ILE A 289 2.36 -28.02 12.17
C ILE A 289 2.40 -29.55 12.25
N HIS A 290 2.57 -30.11 13.46
CA HIS A 290 2.62 -31.56 13.65
C HIS A 290 1.32 -32.24 13.22
N LYS A 291 0.16 -31.65 13.56
CA LYS A 291 -1.16 -32.17 13.19
C LYS A 291 -1.32 -32.26 11.67
N VAL A 292 -1.02 -31.19 10.96
CA VAL A 292 -1.17 -31.15 9.48
C VAL A 292 -0.21 -32.14 8.82
N LEU A 293 1.03 -32.23 9.30
CA LEU A 293 1.99 -33.19 8.78
C LEU A 293 1.62 -34.65 9.09
N ALA A 294 0.80 -34.91 10.12
CA ALA A 294 0.34 -36.24 10.46
C ALA A 294 -0.72 -36.78 9.50
N LEU A 295 -1.38 -35.93 8.71
CA LEU A 295 -2.42 -36.32 7.75
C LEU A 295 -1.91 -37.21 6.61
N GLY A 296 -0.60 -37.17 6.33
CA GLY A 296 0.01 -37.83 5.19
C GLY A 296 -0.21 -37.05 3.89
N ASN A 297 0.79 -37.05 3.01
CA ASN A 297 0.83 -36.27 1.77
C ASN A 297 0.50 -34.76 1.93
N ALA A 298 0.94 -34.17 3.03
CA ALA A 298 0.94 -32.73 3.27
C ALA A 298 2.36 -32.18 3.10
N SER A 299 2.54 -31.11 2.34
CA SER A 299 3.85 -30.47 2.27
C SER A 299 3.74 -29.05 1.79
N GLY A 300 4.69 -28.22 2.19
CA GLY A 300 4.68 -26.82 1.79
C GLY A 300 3.85 -26.00 2.76
N TYR A 301 4.37 -24.82 3.02
CA TYR A 301 3.68 -23.61 3.44
C TYR A 301 2.63 -23.76 4.55
N ILE A 302 3.06 -23.40 5.76
CA ILE A 302 2.14 -23.04 6.82
C ILE A 302 1.87 -21.55 6.71
N TYR A 303 0.60 -21.19 6.60
CA TYR A 303 0.16 -19.82 6.54
C TYR A 303 0.42 -19.18 7.91
N TRP A 304 1.58 -18.51 7.93
CA TRP A 304 2.14 -17.73 9.01
C TRP A 304 2.23 -16.29 8.51
N GLN A 305 1.25 -15.47 8.90
CA GLN A 305 1.21 -14.05 8.60
C GLN A 305 2.45 -13.38 9.16
N LEU A 306 3.36 -12.91 8.30
CA LEU A 306 4.62 -12.30 8.74
C LEU A 306 4.40 -10.90 9.34
N ASN A 307 3.27 -10.26 9.09
CA ASN A 307 2.89 -8.98 9.67
C ASN A 307 1.89 -9.10 10.83
N ALA A 308 1.91 -8.11 11.71
CA ALA A 308 0.73 -7.74 12.50
C ALA A 308 0.13 -6.45 11.92
N ARG A 309 -1.18 -6.22 12.10
CA ARG A 309 -1.83 -4.92 11.81
C ARG A 309 -1.35 -3.78 12.75
N ILE A 310 -0.26 -3.98 13.48
CA ILE A 310 0.29 -3.10 14.51
C ILE A 310 1.75 -2.79 14.12
N PRO A 311 2.17 -1.53 13.97
CA PRO A 311 3.55 -1.19 13.62
C PRO A 311 4.56 -1.69 14.66
N ASN A 312 5.76 -2.09 14.21
CA ASN A 312 6.82 -2.72 15.01
C ASN A 312 6.44 -4.04 15.71
N ARG A 313 5.30 -4.61 15.29
CA ARG A 313 4.92 -5.98 15.60
C ARG A 313 4.80 -6.73 14.29
N SER A 314 5.60 -7.76 14.16
CA SER A 314 5.54 -8.74 13.11
C SER A 314 5.46 -10.12 13.77
N ALA A 315 5.22 -11.14 12.97
CA ALA A 315 5.34 -12.50 13.47
C ALA A 315 6.80 -12.84 13.82
N ILE A 316 7.76 -12.09 13.30
CA ILE A 316 9.19 -12.30 13.52
C ILE A 316 9.68 -11.51 14.73
N LEU A 317 9.22 -10.26 14.88
CA LEU A 317 9.69 -9.29 15.88
C LEU A 317 8.55 -8.63 16.65
N ILE A 318 8.72 -8.43 17.95
CA ILE A 318 7.85 -7.63 18.82
C ILE A 318 8.75 -6.61 19.53
N GLY A 319 8.53 -5.31 19.27
CA GLY A 319 9.36 -4.26 19.89
C GLY A 319 10.85 -4.39 19.57
N GLY A 320 11.19 -4.89 18.37
CA GLY A 320 12.58 -5.11 17.94
C GLY A 320 13.23 -6.40 18.47
N ARG A 321 12.57 -7.17 19.35
CA ARG A 321 13.04 -8.49 19.82
C ARG A 321 12.32 -9.63 19.13
N HIS A 322 12.97 -10.79 19.06
CA HIS A 322 12.39 -11.99 18.45
C HIS A 322 11.12 -12.46 19.15
N SER A 323 10.09 -12.74 18.36
CA SER A 323 8.84 -13.26 18.89
C SER A 323 8.98 -14.75 19.26
N PRO A 324 8.15 -15.24 20.20
CA PRO A 324 7.98 -16.67 20.44
C PRO A 324 7.66 -17.49 19.18
N LYS A 325 6.78 -16.97 18.30
CA LYS A 325 6.44 -17.65 17.04
C LYS A 325 7.63 -17.80 16.10
N SER A 326 8.53 -16.81 16.06
CA SER A 326 9.74 -16.87 15.24
C SER A 326 10.67 -18.00 15.69
N ALA A 327 10.77 -18.23 17.00
CA ALA A 327 11.54 -19.34 17.56
C ALA A 327 10.91 -20.69 17.22
N ALA A 328 9.59 -20.82 17.37
CA ALA A 328 8.87 -22.03 16.95
C ALA A 328 9.07 -22.32 15.46
N MET A 329 8.88 -21.32 14.58
CA MET A 329 9.05 -21.49 13.14
C MET A 329 10.48 -21.84 12.75
N LYS A 330 11.49 -21.31 13.46
CA LYS A 330 12.91 -21.64 13.21
C LYS A 330 13.18 -23.13 13.36
N HIS A 331 12.52 -23.85 14.28
CA HIS A 331 12.69 -25.30 14.42
C HIS A 331 12.29 -26.09 13.16
N TYR A 332 11.35 -25.57 12.37
CA TYR A 332 10.86 -26.19 11.13
C TYR A 332 11.55 -25.59 9.91
N ALA A 333 11.39 -24.29 9.67
CA ALA A 333 11.84 -23.65 8.44
C ALA A 333 13.35 -23.72 8.24
N ARG A 334 14.14 -23.54 9.31
CA ARG A 334 15.61 -23.61 9.21
C ARG A 334 16.15 -25.02 9.03
N TYR A 335 15.59 -25.98 9.76
CA TYR A 335 16.16 -27.32 9.85
C TYR A 335 15.49 -28.34 8.93
N VAL A 336 14.34 -28.02 8.35
CA VAL A 336 13.65 -28.85 7.37
C VAL A 336 13.67 -28.14 6.02
N ARG A 337 14.78 -28.34 5.30
CA ARG A 337 15.04 -27.83 3.95
C ARG A 337 14.04 -28.36 2.93
N PRO A 338 13.76 -27.60 1.87
CA PRO A 338 13.04 -28.11 0.69
C PRO A 338 13.62 -29.42 0.18
N GLY A 339 12.76 -30.34 -0.24
CA GLY A 339 13.12 -31.69 -0.69
C GLY A 339 13.40 -32.69 0.44
N ALA A 340 13.27 -32.29 1.71
CA ALA A 340 13.43 -33.23 2.82
C ALA A 340 12.31 -34.29 2.83
N GLU A 341 12.70 -35.53 3.05
CA GLU A 341 11.78 -36.66 3.14
C GLU A 341 11.34 -36.83 4.59
N ARG A 342 10.05 -36.63 4.87
CA ARG A 342 9.49 -36.99 6.18
C ARG A 342 9.51 -38.50 6.33
N ILE A 343 10.14 -38.97 7.40
CA ILE A 343 10.24 -40.38 7.76
C ILE A 343 9.36 -40.67 8.97
N TYR A 344 9.01 -41.94 9.15
CA TYR A 344 8.25 -42.35 10.33
C TYR A 344 9.01 -42.04 11.62
N ALA A 345 8.30 -41.40 12.56
CA ALA A 345 8.77 -41.09 13.89
C ALA A 345 7.63 -41.28 14.89
N SER A 346 7.94 -41.88 16.03
CA SER A 346 6.99 -42.03 17.14
C SER A 346 7.66 -41.84 18.48
N SER A 347 6.87 -41.51 19.49
CA SER A 347 7.28 -41.41 20.89
C SER A 347 6.41 -42.35 21.71
N SER A 348 6.99 -43.04 22.68
CA SER A 348 6.23 -43.79 23.69
C SER A 348 5.68 -42.89 24.81
N ALA A 349 6.10 -41.62 24.86
CA ALA A 349 5.53 -40.62 25.75
C ALA A 349 4.41 -39.86 25.03
N ASP A 350 3.18 -39.98 25.54
CA ASP A 350 1.99 -39.35 24.95
C ASP A 350 2.07 -37.82 24.92
N SER A 351 2.87 -37.21 25.81
CA SER A 351 3.06 -35.76 25.87
C SER A 351 4.03 -35.21 24.82
N LEU A 352 4.72 -36.07 24.07
CA LEU A 352 5.69 -35.66 23.05
C LEU A 352 5.15 -35.90 21.65
N SER A 353 5.02 -34.83 20.88
CA SER A 353 4.80 -34.91 19.44
C SER A 353 6.14 -34.90 18.71
N VAL A 354 6.36 -35.85 17.80
CA VAL A 354 7.65 -36.03 17.11
C VAL A 354 7.45 -36.07 15.60
N SER A 355 8.30 -35.36 14.87
CA SER A 355 8.44 -35.47 13.42
C SER A 355 9.92 -35.55 13.06
N ALA A 356 10.23 -36.33 12.02
CA ALA A 356 11.61 -36.49 11.58
C ALA A 356 11.71 -36.42 10.06
N TYR A 357 12.83 -35.88 9.59
CA TYR A 357 13.07 -35.56 8.19
C TYR A 357 14.48 -35.97 7.82
N ARG A 358 14.61 -36.68 6.69
CA ARG A 358 15.87 -37.07 6.08
C ARG A 358 16.13 -36.18 4.88
N HIS A 359 17.32 -35.61 4.84
CA HIS A 359 17.76 -34.76 3.73
C HIS A 359 18.54 -35.61 2.75
N ALA A 360 18.01 -35.84 1.55
CA ALA A 360 18.59 -36.79 0.60
C ALA A 360 19.99 -36.39 0.11
N GLU A 361 20.25 -35.08 -0.03
CA GLU A 361 21.51 -34.57 -0.57
C GLU A 361 22.72 -34.91 0.30
N ASP A 362 22.60 -34.76 1.62
CA ASP A 362 23.70 -34.93 2.57
C ASP A 362 23.42 -35.94 3.70
N GLN A 363 22.30 -36.65 3.62
CA GLN A 363 21.90 -37.69 4.59
C GLN A 363 21.73 -37.17 6.03
N THR A 364 21.59 -35.85 6.21
CA THR A 364 21.30 -35.28 7.52
C THR A 364 19.90 -35.65 7.98
N LEU A 365 19.71 -35.75 9.29
CA LEU A 365 18.43 -35.94 9.95
C LEU A 365 18.09 -34.71 10.78
N SER A 366 16.85 -34.25 10.64
CA SER A 366 16.23 -33.25 11.50
C SER A 366 15.08 -33.89 12.24
N ILE A 367 15.09 -33.82 13.57
CA ILE A 367 14.05 -34.41 14.42
C ILE A 367 13.49 -33.30 15.27
N VAL A 368 12.23 -32.93 15.06
CA VAL A 368 11.53 -31.90 15.83
C VAL A 368 10.65 -32.58 16.87
N ILE A 369 10.83 -32.18 18.12
CA ILE A 369 10.17 -32.75 19.31
C ILE A 369 9.47 -31.60 20.02
N LEU A 370 8.15 -31.69 20.12
CA LEU A 370 7.31 -30.73 20.83
C LEU A 370 6.84 -31.36 22.14
N ASN A 371 7.12 -30.69 23.27
CA ASN A 371 6.57 -31.01 24.57
C ASN A 371 5.61 -29.91 25.01
N THR A 372 4.31 -30.17 24.94
CA THR A 372 3.26 -29.23 25.38
C THR A 372 2.93 -29.36 26.86
N SER A 373 3.49 -30.36 27.56
CA SER A 373 3.20 -30.59 28.98
C SER A 373 4.04 -29.71 29.89
N ASP A 374 3.52 -29.46 31.09
CA ASP A 374 4.21 -28.70 32.14
C ASP A 374 5.29 -29.53 32.87
N GLN A 375 5.60 -30.73 32.37
CA GLN A 375 6.60 -31.63 32.93
C GLN A 375 7.71 -31.89 31.91
N GLN A 376 8.96 -31.94 32.39
CA GLN A 376 10.06 -32.42 31.57
C GLN A 376 9.91 -33.92 31.30
N VAL A 377 10.34 -34.36 30.12
CA VAL A 377 10.31 -35.78 29.74
C VAL A 377 11.74 -36.25 29.49
N GLN A 378 12.11 -37.35 30.14
CA GLN A 378 13.35 -38.06 29.81
C GLN A 378 13.04 -39.14 28.77
N THR A 379 13.79 -39.14 27.67
CA THR A 379 13.58 -40.09 26.57
C THR A 379 14.91 -40.52 25.94
N ARG A 380 14.93 -41.64 25.22
CA ARG A 380 16.07 -42.07 24.40
C ARG A 380 15.72 -42.00 22.93
N LEU A 381 16.66 -41.54 22.10
CA LEU A 381 16.54 -41.64 20.65
C LEU A 381 17.00 -43.03 20.19
N HIS A 382 16.12 -43.74 19.48
CA HIS A 382 16.37 -44.99 18.80
C HIS A 382 16.10 -44.84 17.30
N ILE A 383 17.01 -45.36 16.47
CA ILE A 383 16.85 -45.41 15.02
C ILE A 383 16.80 -46.89 14.64
N ALA A 384 15.67 -47.34 14.10
CA ALA A 384 15.45 -48.71 13.71
C ALA A 384 16.47 -49.12 12.64
N GLY A 385 17.16 -50.25 12.88
CA GLY A 385 18.20 -50.76 11.99
C GLY A 385 19.58 -50.08 12.13
N SER A 386 19.74 -49.13 13.05
CA SER A 386 21.04 -48.49 13.33
C SER A 386 21.71 -49.08 14.57
N ASP A 387 22.93 -49.61 14.40
CA ASP A 387 23.77 -50.08 15.52
C ASP A 387 24.66 -48.98 16.12
N SER A 388 24.58 -47.75 15.60
CA SER A 388 25.49 -46.66 15.96
C SER A 388 25.14 -45.99 17.29
N LYS A 389 25.69 -46.53 18.38
CA LYS A 389 25.65 -45.89 19.72
C LYS A 389 26.51 -44.62 19.84
N ARG A 390 27.20 -44.20 18.76
CA ARG A 390 28.19 -43.10 18.77
C ARG A 390 27.72 -41.85 18.03
N THR A 391 26.58 -41.91 17.36
CA THR A 391 26.03 -40.78 16.61
C THR A 391 25.69 -39.62 17.54
N LYS A 392 26.16 -38.42 17.17
CA LYS A 392 25.93 -37.18 17.90
C LYS A 392 24.98 -36.30 17.11
N PHE A 393 24.03 -35.71 17.82
CA PHE A 393 23.16 -34.68 17.31
C PHE A 393 23.48 -33.37 18.03
N THR A 394 23.42 -32.28 17.29
CA THR A 394 23.29 -30.97 17.92
C THR A 394 21.83 -30.83 18.32
N GLN A 395 21.59 -30.66 19.60
CA GLN A 395 20.26 -30.39 20.15
C GLN A 395 20.09 -28.88 20.25
N PHE A 396 19.03 -28.36 19.66
CA PHE A 396 18.62 -26.98 19.81
C PHE A 396 17.30 -26.92 20.57
N THR A 397 17.21 -26.07 21.58
CA THR A 397 16.05 -25.98 22.46
C THR A 397 15.54 -24.55 22.57
N SER A 398 14.23 -24.41 22.40
CA SER A 398 13.48 -23.18 22.69
C SER A 398 12.42 -23.44 23.75
N ASP A 399 12.30 -22.53 24.71
CA ASP A 399 11.27 -22.49 25.73
C ASP A 399 10.86 -21.02 25.99
N GLU A 400 10.00 -20.77 26.98
CA GLU A 400 9.55 -19.42 27.32
C GLU A 400 10.68 -18.45 27.65
N GLN A 401 11.82 -18.95 28.14
CA GLN A 401 12.96 -18.15 28.57
C GLN A 401 14.07 -18.08 27.51
N LYS A 402 14.20 -19.14 26.71
CA LYS A 402 15.34 -19.36 25.83
C LYS A 402 14.90 -19.47 24.39
N ARG A 403 15.59 -18.73 23.53
CA ARG A 403 15.32 -18.71 22.10
C ARG A 403 15.94 -19.88 21.35
N PHE A 404 17.17 -20.30 21.67
CA PHE A 404 17.87 -21.33 20.90
C PHE A 404 19.16 -21.82 21.59
N GLU A 405 19.06 -22.51 22.73
CA GLU A 405 20.24 -23.07 23.41
C GLU A 405 20.69 -24.37 22.72
N SER A 406 22.00 -24.48 22.43
CA SER A 406 22.57 -25.67 21.79
C SER A 406 23.27 -26.57 22.79
N SER A 407 23.03 -27.88 22.72
CA SER A 407 23.75 -28.92 23.46
C SER A 407 24.01 -30.15 22.57
N VAL A 408 24.62 -31.20 23.13
CA VAL A 408 24.92 -32.43 22.39
C VAL A 408 24.04 -33.58 22.88
N ALA A 409 23.22 -34.13 22.00
CA ALA A 409 22.47 -35.35 22.22
C ALA A 409 23.14 -36.56 21.55
N ARG A 410 22.91 -37.77 22.08
CA ARG A 410 23.50 -39.02 21.56
C ARG A 410 22.46 -40.13 21.49
N ILE A 411 22.52 -40.92 20.42
CA ILE A 411 21.67 -42.12 20.26
C ILE A 411 21.85 -43.06 21.45
N GLY A 412 20.73 -43.59 21.95
CA GLY A 412 20.70 -44.54 23.07
C GLY A 412 21.09 -43.95 24.43
N LYS A 413 21.49 -42.68 24.52
CA LYS A 413 21.64 -41.95 25.79
C LYS A 413 20.33 -41.25 26.14
N LEU A 414 20.19 -40.98 27.43
CA LEU A 414 19.04 -40.26 27.95
C LEU A 414 19.14 -38.79 27.51
N ILE A 415 18.05 -38.28 26.94
CA ILE A 415 17.88 -36.92 26.49
C ILE A 415 16.76 -36.32 27.34
N THR A 416 16.98 -35.13 27.88
CA THR A 416 15.96 -34.37 28.60
C THR A 416 15.29 -33.41 27.65
N ILE A 417 13.98 -33.56 27.51
CA ILE A 417 13.12 -32.63 26.79
C ILE A 417 12.43 -31.74 27.84
N PRO A 418 12.76 -30.44 27.93
CA PRO A 418 12.15 -29.56 28.93
C PRO A 418 10.64 -29.47 28.82
N ALA A 419 9.97 -29.11 29.91
CA ALA A 419 8.55 -28.76 29.90
C ALA A 419 8.29 -27.61 28.92
N ARG A 420 7.10 -27.58 28.30
CA ARG A 420 6.66 -26.47 27.43
C ARG A 420 7.74 -26.02 26.44
N SER A 421 8.31 -26.95 25.66
CA SER A 421 9.49 -26.66 24.83
C SER A 421 9.39 -27.24 23.44
N ILE A 422 10.17 -26.67 22.52
CA ILE A 422 10.40 -27.19 21.18
C ILE A 422 11.89 -27.53 21.08
N VAL A 423 12.19 -28.75 20.66
CA VAL A 423 13.56 -29.26 20.55
C VAL A 423 13.80 -29.78 19.14
N THR A 424 14.87 -29.33 18.49
CA THR A 424 15.33 -29.93 17.23
C THR A 424 16.65 -30.64 17.44
N LEU A 425 16.70 -31.94 17.14
CA LEU A 425 17.95 -32.68 17.01
C LEU A 425 18.38 -32.66 15.55
N TYR A 426 19.58 -32.16 15.28
CA TYR A 426 20.14 -32.02 13.94
C TYR A 426 21.48 -32.75 13.84
N GLY A 427 21.59 -33.71 12.91
CA GLY A 427 22.83 -34.48 12.73
C GLY A 427 22.70 -35.65 11.77
N ARG A 428 23.82 -36.26 11.42
CA ARG A 428 23.92 -37.40 10.49
C ARG A 428 24.07 -38.71 11.22
N GLU A 429 23.48 -39.79 10.70
CA GLU A 429 23.59 -41.13 11.30
C GLU A 429 25.05 -41.60 11.43
N ASP A 430 25.88 -41.31 10.43
CA ASP A 430 27.30 -41.68 10.40
C ASP A 430 28.17 -40.91 11.42
N GLY A 431 27.59 -39.95 12.16
CA GLY A 431 28.27 -39.15 13.17
C GLY A 431 29.23 -38.11 12.61
N LYS A 432 29.34 -37.96 11.28
CA LYS A 432 30.09 -36.90 10.62
C LYS A 432 29.19 -35.68 10.52
N LEU A 433 29.13 -34.89 11.59
CA LEU A 433 28.33 -33.67 11.59
C LEU A 433 29.01 -32.61 10.72
N GLU A 434 28.39 -32.27 9.59
CA GLU A 434 28.54 -30.94 9.00
C GLU A 434 27.39 -30.10 9.53
N LEU A 435 27.70 -29.08 10.34
CA LEU A 435 26.72 -28.04 10.66
C LEU A 435 26.28 -27.41 9.33
N LEU A 436 25.01 -27.03 9.22
CA LEU A 436 24.54 -26.25 8.08
C LEU A 436 25.57 -25.14 7.80
N PRO A 437 26.05 -24.99 6.56
CA PRO A 437 26.76 -23.79 6.16
C PRO A 437 25.96 -22.60 6.67
N SER A 438 26.62 -21.64 7.29
CA SER A 438 25.95 -20.44 7.76
C SER A 438 25.23 -19.81 6.58
N LEU A 439 23.89 -19.96 6.50
CA LEU A 439 23.09 -19.20 5.54
C LEU A 439 23.10 -17.71 5.88
N ILE A 440 23.62 -17.34 7.04
CA ILE A 440 23.80 -15.96 7.49
C ILE A 440 24.97 -15.35 6.68
N PRO A 441 24.72 -14.31 5.87
CA PRO A 441 25.77 -13.63 5.11
C PRO A 441 26.86 -13.04 6.03
N ALA A 442 28.08 -12.93 5.51
CA ALA A 442 29.17 -12.29 6.24
C ALA A 442 28.81 -10.85 6.64
N GLY A 443 28.92 -10.53 7.93
CA GLY A 443 28.58 -9.21 8.48
C GLY A 443 27.17 -9.09 9.07
N LEU A 444 26.25 -10.03 8.77
CA LEU A 444 24.96 -10.10 9.46
C LEU A 444 25.14 -10.88 10.77
N THR A 445 24.86 -10.23 11.90
CA THR A 445 24.88 -10.88 13.22
C THR A 445 23.46 -11.15 13.67
N ILE A 446 23.13 -12.40 13.95
CA ILE A 446 21.84 -12.80 14.52
C ILE A 446 22.06 -13.12 15.99
N ASP A 447 21.41 -12.37 16.88
CA ASP A 447 21.48 -12.62 18.31
C ASP A 447 20.53 -13.77 18.70
N ASN A 448 21.12 -14.92 19.05
CA ASN A 448 20.40 -16.07 19.60
C ASN A 448 20.32 -16.04 21.13
N ASN A 449 21.05 -15.13 21.78
CA ASN A 449 21.17 -15.06 23.23
C ASN A 449 20.19 -14.05 23.86
N THR A 450 19.55 -13.19 23.07
CA THR A 450 18.46 -12.35 23.58
C THR A 450 17.27 -13.21 24.00
N PRO A 451 16.67 -12.98 25.18
CA PRO A 451 15.39 -13.58 25.54
C PRO A 451 14.30 -13.24 24.54
N LEU A 452 13.35 -14.16 24.37
CA LEU A 452 12.18 -13.95 23.53
C LEU A 452 11.34 -12.78 24.06
N ALA A 453 10.62 -12.13 23.13
CA ALA A 453 9.64 -11.13 23.51
C ALA A 453 8.48 -11.77 24.31
N THR A 454 8.07 -11.10 25.37
CA THR A 454 6.97 -11.46 26.26
C THR A 454 5.70 -10.70 25.90
N THR A 455 4.54 -11.13 26.41
CA THR A 455 3.27 -10.39 26.24
C THR A 455 3.31 -8.99 26.84
N GLN A 456 4.20 -8.70 27.80
CA GLN A 456 4.41 -7.36 28.36
C GLN A 456 5.23 -6.45 27.43
N ASP A 457 5.90 -7.03 26.44
CA ASP A 457 6.62 -6.29 25.39
C ASP A 457 5.67 -5.70 24.34
N THR A 458 4.36 -5.86 24.55
CA THR A 458 3.28 -5.20 23.78
C THR A 458 3.06 -3.72 24.14
N THR A 459 4.14 -3.03 24.57
CA THR A 459 4.24 -1.63 25.02
C THR A 459 3.63 -1.31 26.39
N THR A 460 4.45 -0.72 27.29
CA THR A 460 4.10 0.38 28.24
C THR A 460 5.21 0.76 29.26
N GLY A 461 6.36 0.10 29.34
CA GLY A 461 7.28 0.31 30.49
C GLY A 461 8.63 0.99 30.24
N GLN A 462 9.55 0.28 29.60
CA GLN A 462 10.97 0.67 29.57
C GLN A 462 11.36 1.45 28.31
N ASP A 463 10.80 1.10 27.15
CA ASP A 463 11.18 1.70 25.86
C ASP A 463 10.45 3.03 25.56
N GLU A 464 9.39 3.34 26.29
CA GLU A 464 8.77 4.67 26.24
C GLU A 464 9.48 5.68 27.13
N GLN A 465 10.42 5.28 27.99
CA GLN A 465 11.04 6.23 28.92
C GLN A 465 11.77 7.37 28.21
N LEU A 466 12.48 7.07 27.12
CA LEU A 466 13.13 8.10 26.31
C LEU A 466 12.12 8.93 25.51
N HIS A 467 11.04 8.30 25.02
CA HIS A 467 9.93 8.99 24.36
C HIS A 467 9.20 9.97 25.30
N TYR A 468 8.89 9.55 26.52
CA TYR A 468 8.27 10.36 27.56
C TYR A 468 9.21 11.46 28.02
N ALA A 469 10.49 11.15 28.25
CA ALA A 469 11.49 12.16 28.61
C ALA A 469 11.62 13.23 27.52
N ALA A 470 11.65 12.84 26.24
CA ALA A 470 11.65 13.77 25.10
C ALA A 470 10.36 14.59 25.02
N ARG A 471 9.18 13.97 25.19
CA ARG A 471 7.89 14.67 25.21
C ARG A 471 7.75 15.64 26.39
N ALA A 472 8.35 15.32 27.54
CA ALA A 472 8.29 16.11 28.76
C ALA A 472 9.43 17.14 28.90
N ASN A 473 10.34 17.20 27.92
CA ASN A 473 11.57 18.00 27.97
C ASN A 473 12.48 17.69 29.17
N ASP A 474 12.50 16.45 29.66
CA ASP A 474 13.37 16.03 30.76
C ASP A 474 14.79 15.75 30.24
N VAL A 475 15.54 16.82 29.96
CA VAL A 475 16.90 16.77 29.40
C VAL A 475 17.85 15.95 30.27
N ALA A 476 17.69 15.98 31.59
CA ALA A 476 18.53 15.21 32.51
C ALA A 476 18.27 13.71 32.31
N LYS A 477 16.99 13.30 32.23
CA LYS A 477 16.62 11.91 31.98
C LYS A 477 16.97 11.45 30.57
N ILE A 478 16.80 12.28 29.55
CA ILE A 478 17.27 11.98 28.17
C ILE A 478 18.76 11.62 28.20
N LYS A 479 19.62 12.48 28.79
CA LYS A 479 21.06 12.21 28.88
C LYS A 479 21.38 10.95 29.67
N SER A 480 20.70 10.72 30.79
CA SER A 480 20.89 9.52 31.61
C SER A 480 20.52 8.24 30.87
N LEU A 481 19.42 8.25 30.12
CA LEU A 481 18.96 7.10 29.35
C LEU A 481 19.91 6.81 28.19
N LEU A 482 20.33 7.83 27.44
CA LEU A 482 21.29 7.68 26.33
C LEU A 482 22.67 7.19 26.80
N ALA A 483 23.08 7.52 28.03
CA ALA A 483 24.30 6.97 28.63
C ALA A 483 24.19 5.49 29.06
N SER A 484 22.98 4.92 29.04
CA SER A 484 22.66 3.54 29.41
C SER A 484 22.30 2.68 28.18
N ASP A 485 22.91 2.97 27.02
CA ASP A 485 22.72 2.28 25.74
C ASP A 485 21.28 2.30 25.16
N TYR A 486 20.43 3.25 25.56
CA TYR A 486 19.13 3.46 24.90
C TYR A 486 19.32 3.94 23.46
N ASP A 487 18.65 3.28 22.51
CA ASP A 487 18.65 3.68 21.11
C ASP A 487 17.90 5.02 20.93
N PRO A 488 18.57 6.12 20.53
CA PRO A 488 17.92 7.41 20.26
C PRO A 488 16.96 7.38 19.06
N ASN A 489 17.04 6.35 18.21
CA ASN A 489 16.20 6.15 17.03
C ASN A 489 15.06 5.16 17.26
N MET A 490 14.88 4.68 18.49
CA MET A 490 13.81 3.76 18.86
C MET A 490 12.44 4.29 18.42
N ARG A 491 11.60 3.43 17.82
CA ARG A 491 10.29 3.81 17.29
C ARG A 491 9.17 3.19 18.13
N ASN A 492 8.21 3.98 18.58
CA ASN A 492 7.00 3.44 19.22
C ASN A 492 5.95 2.96 18.18
N VAL A 493 4.76 2.57 18.66
CA VAL A 493 3.63 2.05 17.84
C VAL A 493 3.23 2.98 16.68
N GLY A 494 3.43 4.29 16.80
CA GLY A 494 3.16 5.25 15.71
C GLY A 494 4.32 5.46 14.74
N GLY A 495 5.42 4.72 14.89
CA GLY A 495 6.66 4.94 14.15
C GLY A 495 7.47 6.15 14.65
N PHE A 496 6.97 6.88 15.63
CA PHE A 496 7.61 8.08 16.18
C PHE A 496 8.87 7.71 16.97
N THR A 497 9.96 8.46 16.71
CA THR A 497 11.17 8.45 17.54
C THR A 497 11.06 9.42 18.73
N PRO A 498 11.98 9.41 19.70
CA PRO A 498 12.08 10.46 20.71
C PRO A 498 12.08 11.89 20.14
N LEU A 499 12.78 12.13 19.01
CA LEU A 499 12.75 13.43 18.33
C LEU A 499 11.36 13.82 17.82
N HIS A 500 10.56 12.87 17.33
CA HIS A 500 9.17 13.16 16.96
C HIS A 500 8.33 13.55 18.19
N ARG A 501 8.58 12.87 19.32
CA ARG A 501 7.86 13.12 20.58
C ARG A 501 8.20 14.47 21.20
N SER A 502 9.42 14.99 21.02
CA SER A 502 9.79 16.36 21.39
C SER A 502 9.30 17.42 20.40
N ALA A 503 9.14 17.07 19.13
CA ALA A 503 8.66 17.99 18.09
C ALA A 503 7.20 18.43 18.29
N TRP A 504 6.33 17.53 18.76
CA TRP A 504 4.90 17.84 18.97
C TRP A 504 4.65 19.00 19.96
N PRO A 505 5.29 19.02 21.16
CA PRO A 505 5.23 20.17 22.07
C PRO A 505 6.26 21.28 21.78
N GLY A 506 7.16 21.10 20.80
CA GLY A 506 8.15 22.12 20.42
C GLY A 506 9.35 22.25 21.37
N HIS A 507 9.71 21.18 22.07
CA HIS A 507 10.77 21.19 23.09
C HIS A 507 12.17 21.11 22.49
N LYS A 508 12.72 22.26 22.11
CA LYS A 508 14.01 22.36 21.42
C LYS A 508 15.18 21.83 22.25
N GLU A 509 15.12 21.96 23.58
CA GLU A 509 16.21 21.56 24.47
C GLU A 509 16.45 20.05 24.48
N ALA A 510 15.48 19.25 24.02
CA ALA A 510 15.62 17.82 23.80
C ALA A 510 16.42 17.46 22.53
N ILE A 511 16.53 18.37 21.54
CA ILE A 511 17.16 18.08 20.25
C ILE A 511 18.65 17.80 20.42
N SER A 512 19.41 18.75 20.99
CA SER A 512 20.87 18.60 21.13
C SER A 512 21.31 17.31 21.83
N PRO A 513 20.75 16.90 23.00
CA PRO A 513 21.14 15.65 23.63
C PRO A 513 20.74 14.41 22.80
N LEU A 514 19.58 14.41 22.15
CA LEU A 514 19.14 13.29 21.30
C LEU A 514 20.05 13.13 20.06
N ILE A 515 20.34 14.22 19.34
CA ILE A 515 21.23 14.20 18.17
C ILE A 515 22.64 13.79 18.56
N LYS A 516 23.19 14.30 19.68
CA LYS A 516 24.51 13.86 20.19
C LYS A 516 24.53 12.40 20.59
N GLY A 517 23.39 11.85 21.00
CA GLY A 517 23.22 10.42 21.27
C GLY A 517 23.17 9.55 20.00
N GLY A 518 23.06 10.14 18.80
CA GLY A 518 22.96 9.43 17.52
C GLY A 518 21.57 9.44 16.90
N ALA A 519 20.63 10.27 17.38
CA ALA A 519 19.33 10.41 16.73
C ALA A 519 19.48 10.93 15.30
N ASN A 520 18.77 10.30 14.36
CA ASN A 520 18.68 10.75 12.97
C ASN A 520 17.66 11.91 12.88
N PRO A 521 18.07 13.14 12.52
CA PRO A 521 17.16 14.28 12.40
C PRO A 521 16.12 14.11 11.29
N ASN A 522 16.37 13.23 10.32
CA ASN A 522 15.51 12.91 9.19
C ASN A 522 14.82 11.54 9.33
N ALA A 523 14.78 10.96 10.53
CA ALA A 523 13.99 9.76 10.78
C ALA A 523 12.52 10.03 10.47
N THR A 524 11.82 9.06 9.88
CA THR A 524 10.40 9.20 9.54
C THR A 524 9.50 8.39 10.48
N ASP A 525 8.30 8.88 10.76
CA ASP A 525 7.25 8.11 11.43
C ASP A 525 6.53 7.13 10.48
N SER A 526 5.42 6.53 10.92
CA SER A 526 4.64 5.60 10.08
C SER A 526 3.91 6.28 8.91
N ASN A 527 3.68 7.59 8.97
CA ASN A 527 3.13 8.39 7.88
C ASN A 527 4.22 8.87 6.90
N GLY A 528 5.49 8.59 7.20
CA GLY A 528 6.63 9.09 6.45
C GLY A 528 7.00 10.52 6.81
N GLU A 529 6.45 11.10 7.88
CA GLU A 529 6.76 12.47 8.33
C GLU A 529 8.00 12.49 9.21
N THR A 530 8.84 13.52 9.10
CA THR A 530 10.00 13.72 9.99
C THR A 530 9.63 14.59 11.21
N PRO A 531 10.48 14.70 12.25
CA PRO A 531 10.24 15.63 13.36
C PRO A 531 10.06 17.08 12.88
N LEU A 532 10.72 17.45 11.77
CA LEU A 532 10.60 18.78 11.17
C LEU A 532 9.21 19.02 10.59
N HIS A 533 8.56 18.01 10.01
CA HIS A 533 7.18 18.10 9.52
C HIS A 533 6.20 18.42 10.66
N ILE A 534 6.34 17.70 11.79
CA ILE A 534 5.49 17.88 12.97
C ILE A 534 5.71 19.28 13.57
N ALA A 535 6.96 19.70 13.74
CA ALA A 535 7.27 21.03 14.28
C ALA A 535 6.74 22.15 13.39
N SER A 536 6.83 21.98 12.06
CA SER A 536 6.33 22.93 11.06
C SER A 536 4.82 23.05 11.08
N SER A 537 4.09 21.93 11.17
CA SER A 537 2.63 21.92 11.28
C SER A 537 2.10 22.58 12.56
N ASN A 538 2.92 22.68 13.62
CA ASN A 538 2.54 23.27 14.90
C ASN A 538 3.17 24.65 15.16
N GLY A 539 3.97 25.17 14.22
CA GLY A 539 4.53 26.52 14.34
C GLY A 539 5.70 26.66 15.32
N HIS A 540 6.42 25.58 15.63
CA HIS A 540 7.48 25.60 16.65
C HIS A 540 8.81 26.16 16.11
N GLU A 541 8.88 27.47 15.88
CA GLU A 541 10.00 28.17 15.23
C GLU A 541 11.38 27.85 15.83
N SER A 542 11.47 27.89 17.16
CA SER A 542 12.75 27.65 17.85
C SER A 542 13.23 26.20 17.71
N TYR A 543 12.29 25.24 17.61
CA TYR A 543 12.56 23.84 17.33
C TYR A 543 13.02 23.64 15.88
N ILE A 544 12.32 24.28 14.92
CA ILE A 544 12.65 24.25 13.48
C ILE A 544 14.09 24.74 13.27
N ARG A 545 14.44 25.91 13.82
CA ARG A 545 15.76 26.51 13.65
C ARG A 545 16.89 25.62 14.21
N GLU A 546 16.68 25.05 15.39
CA GLU A 546 17.69 24.18 16.02
C GLU A 546 17.83 22.86 15.27
N LEU A 547 16.73 22.22 14.89
CA LEU A 547 16.75 20.93 14.20
C LEU A 547 17.39 21.03 12.81
N VAL A 548 17.08 22.07 12.03
CA VAL A 548 17.73 22.34 10.73
C VAL A 548 19.21 22.66 10.91
N GLY A 549 19.56 23.48 11.92
CA GLY A 549 20.96 23.77 12.26
C GLY A 549 21.78 22.54 12.68
N LEU A 550 21.12 21.44 13.04
CA LEU A 550 21.72 20.16 13.40
C LEU A 550 21.57 19.08 12.30
N GLY A 551 21.24 19.48 11.07
CA GLY A 551 21.31 18.61 9.89
C GLY A 551 19.98 17.99 9.45
N ALA A 552 18.83 18.48 9.92
CA ALA A 552 17.56 18.13 9.27
C ALA A 552 17.47 18.76 7.87
N ASP A 553 17.00 17.96 6.92
CA ASP A 553 16.74 18.40 5.55
C ASP A 553 15.43 19.21 5.53
N VAL A 554 15.55 20.49 5.19
CA VAL A 554 14.44 21.46 5.15
C VAL A 554 13.37 21.09 4.11
N ASP A 555 13.74 20.34 3.08
CA ASP A 555 12.89 19.93 1.96
C ASP A 555 12.66 18.42 1.91
N PHE A 556 12.87 17.72 3.03
CA PHE A 556 12.69 16.27 3.11
C PHE A 556 11.26 15.90 2.69
N PRO A 557 11.06 15.07 1.65
CA PRO A 557 9.73 14.67 1.24
C PRO A 557 9.19 13.54 2.12
N SER A 558 7.95 13.67 2.60
CA SER A 558 7.29 12.58 3.29
C SER A 558 7.10 11.37 2.38
N ILE A 559 7.27 10.16 2.91
CA ILE A 559 7.40 8.95 2.08
C ILE A 559 6.13 8.65 1.26
N GLN A 560 4.94 8.90 1.81
CA GLN A 560 3.67 8.55 1.15
C GLN A 560 3.15 9.66 0.22
N LYS A 561 3.26 10.92 0.65
CA LYS A 561 2.62 12.06 -0.02
C LYS A 561 3.62 13.00 -0.68
N PHE A 562 4.91 12.78 -0.49
CA PHE A 562 6.00 13.65 -0.97
C PHE A 562 5.84 15.10 -0.45
N GLN A 563 5.23 15.26 0.72
CA GLN A 563 4.98 16.57 1.30
C GLN A 563 6.22 17.06 2.02
N THR A 564 6.55 18.34 1.91
CA THR A 564 7.68 18.95 2.61
C THR A 564 7.25 19.54 3.95
N PRO A 565 8.18 19.89 4.86
CA PRO A 565 7.87 20.68 6.04
C PRO A 565 7.12 21.98 5.73
N LEU A 566 7.43 22.64 4.59
CA LEU A 566 6.74 23.85 4.15
C LEU A 566 5.26 23.59 3.82
N HIS A 567 4.93 22.45 3.19
CA HIS A 567 3.53 22.04 2.96
C HIS A 567 2.76 21.89 4.28
N ASN A 568 3.39 21.29 5.29
CA ASN A 568 2.78 21.11 6.61
C ASN A 568 2.63 22.44 7.37
N ALA A 569 3.60 23.37 7.25
CA ALA A 569 3.47 24.72 7.81
C ALA A 569 2.30 25.49 7.20
N CYS A 570 2.12 25.43 5.87
CA CYS A 570 0.98 26.03 5.18
C CYS A 570 -0.35 25.39 5.60
N ARG A 571 -0.42 24.06 5.68
CA ARG A 571 -1.62 23.35 6.13
C ARG A 571 -2.02 23.76 7.54
N GLY A 572 -1.04 23.83 8.46
CA GLY A 572 -1.24 24.25 9.84
C GLY A 572 -1.46 25.75 10.05
N GLY A 573 -1.41 26.57 8.99
CA GLY A 573 -1.61 28.02 9.09
C GLY A 573 -0.53 28.76 9.87
N ASN A 574 0.68 28.22 9.98
CA ASN A 574 1.72 28.81 10.82
C ASN A 574 2.60 29.78 10.01
N LEU A 575 2.19 31.05 9.93
CA LEU A 575 2.89 32.08 9.13
C LEU A 575 4.38 32.20 9.48
N GLU A 576 4.73 32.22 10.76
CA GLU A 576 6.13 32.38 11.16
C GLU A 576 6.98 31.15 10.85
N ALA A 577 6.41 29.94 10.92
CA ALA A 577 7.09 28.73 10.46
C ALA A 577 7.28 28.72 8.93
N VAL A 578 6.30 29.20 8.16
CA VAL A 578 6.42 29.38 6.70
C VAL A 578 7.58 30.32 6.38
N LYS A 579 7.62 31.51 6.98
CA LYS A 579 8.72 32.48 6.79
C LYS A 579 10.07 31.86 7.14
N LEU A 580 10.15 31.21 8.31
CA LEU A 580 11.38 30.60 8.79
C LEU A 580 11.89 29.48 7.87
N LEU A 581 11.01 28.60 7.38
CA LEU A 581 11.43 27.52 6.48
C LEU A 581 11.97 28.09 5.16
N ILE A 582 11.35 29.14 4.62
CA ILE A 582 11.83 29.85 3.43
C ILE A 582 13.18 30.53 3.70
N GLU A 583 13.34 31.18 4.86
CA GLU A 583 14.64 31.74 5.30
C GLU A 583 15.73 30.67 5.43
N LEU A 584 15.35 29.46 5.81
CA LEU A 584 16.24 28.30 5.93
C LEU A 584 16.48 27.56 4.59
N GLY A 585 15.92 28.08 3.49
CA GLY A 585 16.19 27.59 2.14
C GLY A 585 15.20 26.57 1.59
N ALA A 586 14.00 26.45 2.16
CA ALA A 586 12.95 25.58 1.60
C ALA A 586 12.54 26.02 0.19
N ASP A 587 12.40 25.06 -0.73
CA ASP A 587 11.89 25.31 -2.08
C ASP A 587 10.38 25.56 -2.05
N VAL A 588 10.01 26.83 -2.27
CA VAL A 588 8.62 27.31 -2.27
C VAL A 588 7.74 26.67 -3.36
N ASN A 589 8.35 26.15 -4.43
CA ASN A 589 7.65 25.57 -5.58
C ASN A 589 7.73 24.04 -5.64
N LYS A 590 8.31 23.39 -4.63
CA LYS A 590 8.44 21.93 -4.62
C LYS A 590 7.07 21.26 -4.60
N PRO A 591 6.71 20.43 -5.60
CA PRO A 591 5.41 19.77 -5.64
C PRO A 591 5.39 18.51 -4.77
N ASP A 592 4.23 18.19 -4.21
CA ASP A 592 3.94 16.89 -3.63
C ASP A 592 3.56 15.85 -4.70
N HIS A 593 3.18 14.64 -4.32
CA HIS A 593 2.86 13.55 -5.26
C HIS A 593 1.65 13.81 -6.17
N LYS A 594 0.82 14.82 -5.89
CA LYS A 594 -0.31 15.24 -6.73
C LYS A 594 0.04 16.47 -7.56
N GLY A 595 1.25 16.98 -7.45
CA GLY A 595 1.62 18.28 -8.00
C GLY A 595 1.24 19.46 -7.09
N TRP A 596 0.81 19.26 -5.84
CA TRP A 596 0.44 20.37 -4.96
C TRP A 596 1.68 21.05 -4.38
N THR A 597 1.79 22.37 -4.55
CA THR A 597 2.84 23.19 -3.93
C THR A 597 2.35 23.81 -2.62
N ALA A 598 3.21 24.54 -1.92
CA ALA A 598 2.87 25.29 -0.71
C ALA A 598 1.65 26.22 -0.89
N LEU A 599 1.45 26.75 -2.10
CA LEU A 599 0.34 27.63 -2.44
C LEU A 599 -1.02 26.90 -2.40
N PHE A 600 -1.06 25.63 -2.82
CA PHE A 600 -2.26 24.79 -2.78
C PHE A 600 -2.69 24.51 -1.34
N PHE A 601 -1.73 24.14 -0.48
CA PHE A 601 -2.01 23.87 0.93
C PHE A 601 -2.43 25.13 1.70
N ALA A 602 -1.88 26.29 1.37
CA ALA A 602 -2.30 27.56 1.95
C ALA A 602 -3.72 27.95 1.51
N GLY A 603 -4.06 27.73 0.23
CA GLY A 603 -5.40 27.99 -0.33
C GLY A 603 -6.49 27.06 0.23
N ALA A 604 -6.16 25.81 0.51
CA ALA A 604 -7.07 24.81 1.10
C ALA A 604 -7.28 24.95 2.62
N SER A 605 -6.55 25.84 3.28
CA SER A 605 -6.55 25.95 4.75
C SER A 605 -7.46 27.07 5.24
N HIS A 606 -7.98 26.97 6.47
CA HIS A 606 -8.99 27.89 7.03
C HIS A 606 -8.49 28.73 8.21
N TYR A 607 -7.18 28.73 8.50
CA TYR A 607 -6.64 29.57 9.57
C TYR A 607 -6.66 31.06 9.19
N PRO A 608 -6.85 32.00 10.13
CA PRO A 608 -6.88 33.45 9.84
C PRO A 608 -5.61 33.99 9.13
N SER A 609 -4.49 33.32 9.33
CA SER A 609 -3.18 33.64 8.74
C SER A 609 -3.04 33.25 7.27
N THR A 610 -3.92 32.41 6.73
CA THR A 610 -3.79 31.80 5.39
C THR A 610 -3.70 32.82 4.25
N ARG A 611 -4.51 33.89 4.27
CA ARG A 611 -4.36 35.02 3.33
C ARG A 611 -2.94 35.61 3.36
N THR A 612 -2.40 35.81 4.55
CA THR A 612 -1.05 36.37 4.74
C THR A 612 0.03 35.38 4.31
N ILE A 613 -0.21 34.08 4.50
CA ILE A 613 0.67 33.01 4.01
C ILE A 613 0.69 33.01 2.48
N LEU A 614 -0.47 33.07 1.81
CA LEU A 614 -0.56 33.21 0.35
C LEU A 614 0.22 34.45 -0.14
N ASP A 615 -0.03 35.62 0.46
CA ASP A 615 0.68 36.86 0.13
C ASP A 615 2.20 36.70 0.27
N HIS A 616 2.65 36.04 1.35
CA HIS A 616 4.07 35.82 1.59
C HIS A 616 4.68 34.86 0.57
N LEU A 617 4.04 33.71 0.32
CA LEU A 617 4.49 32.71 -0.66
C LEU A 617 4.67 33.34 -2.04
N ILE A 618 3.69 34.12 -2.51
CA ILE A 618 3.77 34.85 -3.78
C ILE A 618 4.96 35.83 -3.78
N LYS A 619 5.13 36.62 -2.72
CA LYS A 619 6.27 37.55 -2.58
C LYS A 619 7.62 36.85 -2.58
N THR A 620 7.68 35.60 -2.10
CA THR A 620 8.88 34.78 -2.06
C THR A 620 9.08 33.91 -3.29
N GLY A 621 8.28 34.10 -4.35
CA GLY A 621 8.49 33.45 -5.65
C GLY A 621 7.69 32.17 -5.89
N ALA A 622 6.60 31.92 -5.13
CA ALA A 622 5.66 30.87 -5.46
C ALA A 622 4.99 31.14 -6.82
N ASN A 623 4.83 30.11 -7.65
CA ASN A 623 4.17 30.20 -8.95
C ASN A 623 2.63 30.12 -8.82
N PRO A 624 1.88 31.22 -9.04
CA PRO A 624 0.42 31.23 -8.94
C PRO A 624 -0.29 30.51 -10.09
N GLN A 625 0.43 30.20 -11.18
CA GLN A 625 -0.11 29.53 -12.37
C GLN A 625 0.23 28.03 -12.40
N HIS A 626 0.93 27.51 -11.38
CA HIS A 626 1.22 26.09 -11.29
C HIS A 626 -0.08 25.27 -11.25
N THR A 627 -0.11 24.21 -12.04
CA THR A 627 -1.23 23.25 -12.09
C THR A 627 -0.81 21.93 -11.48
N ASP A 628 -1.73 21.32 -10.73
CA ASP A 628 -1.58 19.96 -10.24
C ASP A 628 -1.77 18.91 -11.37
N GLU A 629 -1.68 17.63 -11.02
CA GLU A 629 -1.86 16.51 -11.97
C GLU A 629 -3.27 16.42 -12.56
N GLN A 630 -4.25 17.21 -12.08
CA GLN A 630 -5.59 17.30 -12.65
C GLN A 630 -5.81 18.61 -13.42
N GLY A 631 -4.75 19.41 -13.63
CA GLY A 631 -4.86 20.72 -14.27
C GLY A 631 -5.42 21.81 -13.35
N LYS A 632 -5.61 21.54 -12.05
CA LYS A 632 -6.14 22.53 -11.11
C LYS A 632 -5.03 23.48 -10.67
N THR A 633 -5.35 24.76 -10.63
CA THR A 633 -4.51 25.78 -9.99
C THR A 633 -4.85 25.92 -8.50
N ALA A 634 -4.02 26.64 -7.75
CA ALA A 634 -4.34 27.01 -6.36
C ALA A 634 -5.68 27.76 -6.24
N LEU A 635 -6.12 28.47 -7.30
CA LEU A 635 -7.42 29.15 -7.34
C LEU A 635 -8.59 28.16 -7.31
N HIS A 636 -8.50 27.06 -8.06
CA HIS A 636 -9.51 26.00 -8.04
C HIS A 636 -9.63 25.36 -6.65
N VAL A 637 -8.49 25.04 -6.04
CA VAL A 637 -8.45 24.42 -4.71
C VAL A 637 -8.93 25.38 -3.63
N THR A 638 -8.59 26.66 -3.73
CA THR A 638 -9.12 27.69 -2.82
C THR A 638 -10.63 27.76 -2.97
N ALA A 639 -11.14 27.88 -4.21
CA ALA A 639 -12.57 27.96 -4.49
C ALA A 639 -13.34 26.74 -3.98
N SER A 640 -12.83 25.52 -4.12
CA SER A 640 -13.49 24.29 -3.62
C SER A 640 -13.49 24.14 -2.10
N ASN A 641 -12.68 24.94 -1.39
CA ASN A 641 -12.55 24.89 0.07
C ASN A 641 -13.08 26.17 0.74
N LEU A 642 -13.90 26.98 0.07
CA LEU A 642 -14.59 28.11 0.71
C LEU A 642 -15.87 27.63 1.42
N HIS A 643 -15.76 26.86 2.51
CA HIS A 643 -16.89 26.45 3.35
C HIS A 643 -16.91 27.21 4.70
N SER A 644 -18.11 27.51 5.23
CA SER A 644 -18.25 28.23 6.49
C SER A 644 -17.80 27.35 7.67
N VAL A 645 -16.66 27.66 8.28
CA VAL A 645 -16.26 27.06 9.56
C VAL A 645 -16.96 27.81 10.69
N ALA A 646 -17.57 27.09 11.64
CA ALA A 646 -18.25 27.70 12.77
C ALA A 646 -17.32 28.67 13.54
N GLY A 647 -17.65 29.96 13.50
CA GLY A 647 -16.89 31.02 14.18
C GLY A 647 -15.84 31.76 13.32
N HIS A 648 -15.77 31.54 12.01
CA HIS A 648 -14.96 32.35 11.08
C HIS A 648 -15.85 33.05 10.02
N PRO A 649 -15.68 34.37 9.80
CA PRO A 649 -16.48 35.09 8.81
C PRO A 649 -16.10 34.67 7.38
N PRO A 650 -17.05 34.22 6.53
CA PRO A 650 -16.79 33.84 5.14
C PRO A 650 -16.13 34.94 4.30
N GLU A 651 -16.39 36.21 4.64
CA GLU A 651 -15.81 37.42 4.04
C GLU A 651 -14.27 37.46 4.06
N LYS A 652 -13.61 36.87 5.07
CA LYS A 652 -12.14 36.86 5.17
C LYS A 652 -11.48 35.76 4.34
N ASP A 653 -12.24 34.72 3.97
CA ASP A 653 -11.72 33.61 3.17
C ASP A 653 -11.83 33.90 1.67
N ALA A 654 -12.80 34.70 1.22
CA ALA A 654 -12.91 35.15 -0.17
C ALA A 654 -11.69 35.98 -0.62
N ASP A 655 -11.08 36.76 0.28
CA ASP A 655 -9.85 37.52 0.00
C ASP A 655 -8.68 36.65 -0.49
N LYS A 656 -8.69 35.34 -0.21
CA LYS A 656 -7.68 34.39 -0.73
C LYS A 656 -7.72 34.28 -2.24
N LEU A 657 -8.93 34.31 -2.83
CA LEU A 657 -9.11 34.33 -4.29
C LEU A 657 -8.45 35.57 -4.88
N ASN A 658 -8.61 36.72 -4.22
CA ASN A 658 -8.07 38.01 -4.66
C ASN A 658 -6.53 37.96 -4.71
N VAL A 659 -5.89 37.35 -3.70
CA VAL A 659 -4.43 37.21 -3.67
C VAL A 659 -3.93 36.43 -4.89
N LEU A 660 -4.59 35.32 -5.23
CA LEU A 660 -4.19 34.47 -6.36
C LEU A 660 -4.47 35.14 -7.72
N ILE A 661 -5.64 35.76 -7.87
CA ILE A 661 -6.02 36.46 -9.11
C ILE A 661 -5.10 37.65 -9.36
N ASN A 662 -4.83 38.47 -8.34
CA ASN A 662 -3.91 39.60 -8.46
C ASN A 662 -2.46 39.17 -8.69
N ALA A 663 -2.09 37.95 -8.27
CA ALA A 663 -0.80 37.36 -8.58
C ALA A 663 -0.71 36.81 -10.02
N GLY A 664 -1.82 36.84 -10.79
CA GLY A 664 -1.86 36.46 -12.19
C GLY A 664 -2.35 35.04 -12.46
N THR A 665 -3.09 34.41 -11.53
CA THR A 665 -3.82 33.16 -11.84
C THR A 665 -4.99 33.46 -12.80
N PRO A 666 -5.10 32.82 -13.97
CA PRO A 666 -6.21 33.06 -14.88
C PRO A 666 -7.55 32.64 -14.28
N VAL A 667 -8.52 33.55 -14.26
CA VAL A 667 -9.84 33.35 -13.61
C VAL A 667 -10.65 32.24 -14.30
N ASN A 668 -10.55 32.15 -15.64
CA ASN A 668 -11.23 31.15 -16.48
C ASN A 668 -10.35 29.96 -16.84
N GLN A 669 -9.25 29.72 -16.13
CA GLN A 669 -8.48 28.49 -16.31
C GLN A 669 -9.39 27.29 -16.04
N VAL A 670 -9.36 26.30 -16.94
CA VAL A 670 -10.07 25.04 -16.77
C VAL A 670 -9.12 23.93 -16.33
N ASP A 671 -9.62 23.01 -15.50
CA ASP A 671 -8.95 21.75 -15.18
C ASP A 671 -9.19 20.69 -16.27
N MET A 672 -8.69 19.46 -16.06
CA MET A 672 -8.85 18.37 -17.04
C MET A 672 -10.30 17.95 -17.31
N LEU A 673 -11.24 18.31 -16.42
CA LEU A 673 -12.67 18.05 -16.60
C LEU A 673 -13.38 19.24 -17.26
N GLY A 674 -12.66 20.29 -17.65
CA GLY A 674 -13.24 21.54 -18.16
C GLY A 674 -13.81 22.44 -17.06
N LYS A 675 -13.57 22.15 -15.77
CA LYS A 675 -14.14 22.95 -14.68
C LYS A 675 -13.26 24.15 -14.36
N THR A 676 -13.90 25.31 -14.18
CA THR A 676 -13.29 26.53 -13.65
C THR A 676 -13.44 26.63 -12.13
N ALA A 677 -12.76 27.60 -11.50
CA ALA A 677 -12.97 27.93 -10.08
C ALA A 677 -14.44 28.25 -9.75
N LEU A 678 -15.19 28.82 -10.70
CA LEU A 678 -16.61 29.15 -10.55
C LEU A 678 -17.48 27.88 -10.42
N HIS A 679 -17.16 26.81 -11.15
CA HIS A 679 -17.84 25.52 -11.03
C HIS A 679 -17.65 24.92 -9.63
N TYR A 680 -16.42 24.96 -9.10
CA TYR A 680 -16.12 24.44 -7.77
C TYR A 680 -16.85 25.23 -6.68
N LEU A 681 -16.93 26.56 -6.84
CA LEU A 681 -17.64 27.42 -5.89
C LEU A 681 -19.15 27.14 -5.88
N ALA A 682 -19.74 26.86 -7.05
CA ALA A 682 -21.15 26.53 -7.19
C ALA A 682 -21.53 25.14 -6.63
N GLN A 683 -20.55 24.25 -6.42
CA GLN A 683 -20.75 22.87 -5.95
C GLN A 683 -20.62 22.70 -4.42
N ILE A 684 -20.11 23.68 -3.67
CA ILE A 684 -19.86 23.52 -2.23
C ILE A 684 -21.18 23.34 -1.46
N SER A 685 -21.31 22.27 -0.67
CA SER A 685 -22.43 22.06 0.25
C SER A 685 -22.27 22.92 1.53
N HIS A 686 -23.14 23.89 1.78
CA HIS A 686 -23.12 24.75 2.98
C HIS A 686 -23.69 24.02 4.20
N TRP A 687 -23.06 22.92 4.59
CA TRP A 687 -23.51 22.11 5.73
C TRP A 687 -23.03 22.74 7.05
N GLY A 688 -23.77 23.73 7.57
CA GLY A 688 -23.47 24.31 8.89
C GLY A 688 -24.30 25.50 9.37
N TYR A 689 -24.86 26.33 8.48
CA TYR A 689 -25.58 27.54 8.92
C TYR A 689 -27.11 27.39 8.96
N ALA A 690 -27.67 26.38 8.29
CA ALA A 690 -29.12 26.22 8.17
C ALA A 690 -29.82 25.68 9.44
N GLU A 691 -29.11 24.99 10.34
CA GLU A 691 -29.75 24.31 11.48
C GLU A 691 -29.69 25.07 12.82
N THR A 692 -28.84 26.09 12.98
CA THR A 692 -28.65 26.74 14.31
C THR A 692 -29.22 28.15 14.45
N ALA A 693 -29.77 28.75 13.40
CA ALA A 693 -30.44 30.03 13.53
C ALA A 693 -31.81 29.99 12.84
N GLY A 694 -32.88 29.94 13.65
CA GLY A 694 -34.25 30.29 13.23
C GLY A 694 -34.40 31.77 12.85
N LYS A 695 -33.40 32.35 12.16
CA LYS A 695 -33.40 33.66 11.54
C LYS A 695 -33.33 33.41 10.03
N THR A 696 -34.19 34.08 9.29
CA THR A 696 -34.13 34.22 7.83
C THR A 696 -32.67 34.26 7.35
N PRO A 697 -32.27 33.46 6.33
CA PRO A 697 -30.92 33.53 5.77
C PRO A 697 -30.67 34.99 5.36
N GLN A 698 -29.79 35.67 6.08
CA GLN A 698 -29.43 37.04 5.74
C GLN A 698 -28.59 36.98 4.46
N LEU A 699 -29.16 37.54 3.42
CA LEU A 699 -28.79 37.62 2.01
C LEU A 699 -27.33 37.98 1.61
N ASN A 700 -26.34 38.09 2.50
CA ASN A 700 -25.29 39.10 2.28
C ASN A 700 -23.81 38.70 2.16
N TYR A 701 -23.38 37.42 2.25
CA TYR A 701 -21.92 37.16 2.31
C TYR A 701 -21.36 36.03 1.44
N GLU A 702 -22.05 34.91 1.26
CA GLU A 702 -21.56 33.81 0.40
C GLU A 702 -21.63 34.19 -1.09
N ASN A 703 -22.59 35.05 -1.46
CA ASN A 703 -22.65 35.75 -2.74
C ASN A 703 -21.36 36.52 -3.07
N PHE A 704 -20.55 36.93 -2.07
CA PHE A 704 -19.38 37.78 -2.30
C PHE A 704 -18.29 37.07 -3.10
N ALA A 705 -17.97 35.81 -2.82
CA ALA A 705 -16.92 35.10 -3.57
C ALA A 705 -17.36 34.77 -5.01
N LEU A 706 -18.64 34.42 -5.19
CA LEU A 706 -19.26 34.23 -6.51
C LEU A 706 -19.26 35.53 -7.33
N LEU A 707 -19.82 36.60 -6.75
CA LEU A 707 -19.87 37.93 -7.38
C LEU A 707 -18.47 38.46 -7.66
N TYR A 708 -17.53 38.25 -6.75
CA TYR A 708 -16.15 38.67 -6.95
C TYR A 708 -15.52 37.95 -8.14
N LEU A 709 -15.66 36.63 -8.25
CA LEU A 709 -15.15 35.91 -9.43
C LEU A 709 -15.79 36.45 -10.72
N LEU A 710 -17.10 36.70 -10.74
CA LEU A 710 -17.80 37.30 -11.88
C LEU A 710 -17.27 38.73 -12.19
N GLU A 711 -17.04 39.56 -11.17
CA GLU A 711 -16.46 40.90 -11.31
C GLU A 711 -15.01 40.87 -11.83
N GLN A 712 -14.26 39.81 -11.53
CA GLN A 712 -12.93 39.56 -12.09
C GLN A 712 -12.95 38.91 -13.49
N GLY A 713 -14.14 38.77 -14.10
CA GLY A 713 -14.30 38.23 -15.45
C GLY A 713 -14.44 36.71 -15.52
N ALA A 714 -14.92 36.06 -14.46
CA ALA A 714 -15.30 34.65 -14.52
C ALA A 714 -16.48 34.47 -15.47
N ASP A 715 -16.35 33.57 -16.45
CA ASP A 715 -17.38 33.29 -17.45
C ASP A 715 -18.34 32.21 -16.91
N PRO A 716 -19.62 32.55 -16.63
CA PRO A 716 -20.61 31.62 -16.11
C PRO A 716 -21.13 30.64 -17.18
N SER A 717 -20.91 30.92 -18.46
CA SER A 717 -21.39 30.13 -19.61
C SER A 717 -20.48 28.94 -19.93
N LEU A 718 -19.23 28.96 -19.44
CA LEU A 718 -18.27 27.87 -19.65
C LEU A 718 -18.85 26.54 -19.16
N GLN A 719 -18.75 25.53 -20.02
CA GLN A 719 -19.23 24.18 -19.75
C GLN A 719 -18.06 23.26 -19.43
N ASP A 720 -18.27 22.40 -18.44
CA ASP A 720 -17.38 21.26 -18.21
C ASP A 720 -17.53 20.21 -19.33
N GLN A 721 -16.70 19.16 -19.29
CA GLN A 721 -16.72 18.09 -20.29
C GLN A 721 -18.06 17.34 -20.41
N PHE A 722 -18.97 17.52 -19.43
CA PHE A 722 -20.30 16.92 -19.42
C PHE A 722 -21.38 17.89 -19.90
N GLY A 723 -21.01 19.11 -20.30
CA GLY A 723 -21.93 20.15 -20.73
C GLY A 723 -22.60 20.91 -19.59
N ASN A 724 -22.13 20.76 -18.34
CA ASN A 724 -22.72 21.46 -17.19
C ASN A 724 -22.02 22.79 -16.97
N THR A 725 -22.81 23.84 -16.74
CA THR A 725 -22.35 25.17 -16.30
C THR A 725 -22.26 25.25 -14.78
N ALA A 726 -21.65 26.33 -14.25
CA ALA A 726 -21.72 26.62 -12.81
C ALA A 726 -23.17 26.73 -12.30
N ALA A 727 -24.11 27.20 -13.13
CA ALA A 727 -25.52 27.32 -12.76
C ALA A 727 -26.18 25.94 -12.59
N ASP A 728 -25.79 24.95 -13.39
CA ASP A 728 -26.29 23.58 -13.27
C ASP A 728 -25.84 22.93 -11.96
N TYR A 729 -24.58 23.14 -11.56
CA TYR A 729 -24.09 22.70 -10.24
C TYR A 729 -24.84 23.38 -9.09
N ALA A 730 -25.02 24.71 -9.15
CA ALA A 730 -25.79 25.44 -8.13
C ALA A 730 -27.25 24.96 -8.04
N LYS A 731 -27.85 24.58 -9.17
CA LYS A 731 -29.22 24.04 -9.24
C LYS A 731 -29.33 22.65 -8.62
N LEU A 732 -28.35 21.78 -8.85
CA LEU A 732 -28.29 20.44 -8.24
C LEU A 732 -28.20 20.52 -6.71
N GLU A 733 -27.39 21.46 -6.19
CA GLU A 733 -27.23 21.68 -4.74
C GLU A 733 -28.40 22.49 -4.11
N GLY A 734 -29.30 23.04 -4.94
CA GLY A 734 -30.50 23.76 -4.48
C GLY A 734 -30.31 25.26 -4.18
N TYR A 735 -29.22 25.86 -4.63
CA TYR A 735 -28.87 27.27 -4.38
C TYR A 735 -29.55 28.23 -5.35
N LYS A 736 -30.83 28.51 -5.10
CA LYS A 736 -31.67 29.36 -5.95
C LYS A 736 -31.08 30.77 -6.19
N ASP A 737 -30.40 31.34 -5.20
CA ASP A 737 -29.77 32.66 -5.33
C ASP A 737 -28.52 32.63 -6.22
N TYR A 738 -27.69 31.57 -6.13
CA TYR A 738 -26.55 31.38 -7.04
C TYR A 738 -27.02 31.14 -8.47
N VAL A 739 -28.04 30.30 -8.65
CA VAL A 739 -28.67 30.09 -9.97
C VAL A 739 -29.14 31.42 -10.54
N ARG A 740 -29.84 32.23 -9.73
CA ARG A 740 -30.31 33.55 -10.15
C ARG A 740 -29.16 34.49 -10.49
N LEU A 741 -28.11 34.59 -9.67
CA LEU A 741 -26.97 35.49 -9.91
C LEU A 741 -26.16 35.08 -11.15
N LEU A 742 -25.92 33.78 -11.33
CA LEU A 742 -25.25 33.24 -12.50
C LEU A 742 -26.11 33.50 -13.75
N GLN A 743 -27.42 33.25 -13.69
CA GLN A 743 -28.34 33.54 -14.78
C GLN A 743 -28.50 35.03 -15.05
N GLU A 744 -28.47 35.92 -14.05
CA GLU A 744 -28.54 37.38 -14.25
C GLU A 744 -27.27 37.93 -14.88
N HIS A 745 -26.10 37.32 -14.65
CA HIS A 745 -24.86 37.67 -15.32
C HIS A 745 -24.77 37.07 -16.73
N ASP A 746 -25.22 35.82 -16.91
CA ASP A 746 -25.37 35.14 -18.20
C ASP A 746 -26.41 35.86 -19.08
N SER A 747 -27.57 36.23 -18.55
CA SER A 747 -28.62 36.97 -19.26
C SER A 747 -28.34 38.46 -19.46
N LYS A 748 -27.46 39.08 -18.68
CA LYS A 748 -26.94 40.42 -19.01
C LYS A 748 -25.96 40.36 -20.18
N GLU A 749 -25.27 39.23 -20.36
CA GLU A 749 -24.52 38.96 -21.58
C GLU A 749 -25.43 38.53 -22.73
N ASP A 750 -26.48 37.72 -22.53
CA ASP A 750 -27.44 37.33 -23.59
C ASP A 750 -28.38 38.48 -24.02
N GLU A 751 -28.84 39.35 -23.12
CA GLU A 751 -29.60 40.56 -23.51
C GLU A 751 -28.70 41.60 -24.20
N ALA A 752 -27.39 41.56 -23.94
CA ALA A 752 -26.39 42.28 -24.71
C ALA A 752 -26.01 41.54 -26.02
N ALA A 753 -26.03 40.21 -26.06
CA ALA A 753 -25.52 39.35 -27.13
C ALA A 753 -26.59 38.96 -28.15
N GLU A 754 -27.88 38.76 -27.83
CA GLU A 754 -28.91 38.50 -28.85
C GLU A 754 -29.26 39.77 -29.66
N GLY A 755 -29.22 40.94 -29.00
CA GLY A 755 -29.29 42.24 -29.66
C GLY A 755 -28.01 42.55 -30.45
N SER A 756 -26.84 42.18 -29.91
CA SER A 756 -25.54 42.39 -30.54
C SER A 756 -25.25 41.40 -31.66
N GLU A 757 -25.60 40.11 -31.61
CA GLU A 757 -25.24 39.12 -32.65
C GLU A 757 -25.89 39.45 -33.99
N THR A 758 -27.15 39.90 -33.95
CA THR A 758 -27.88 40.30 -35.16
C THR A 758 -27.29 41.59 -35.75
N VAL A 759 -26.95 42.56 -34.88
CA VAL A 759 -26.33 43.84 -35.26
C VAL A 759 -24.86 43.66 -35.68
N ASN A 760 -24.11 42.80 -35.00
CA ASN A 760 -22.71 42.46 -35.24
C ASN A 760 -22.59 41.75 -36.58
N ARG A 761 -23.50 40.82 -36.91
CA ARG A 761 -23.49 40.17 -38.22
C ARG A 761 -23.80 41.14 -39.38
N GLU A 762 -24.59 42.18 -39.15
CA GLU A 762 -24.81 43.26 -40.13
C GLU A 762 -23.60 44.20 -40.22
N LEU A 763 -23.06 44.65 -39.08
CA LEU A 763 -21.85 45.48 -38.99
C LEU A 763 -20.63 44.77 -39.61
N SER A 764 -20.50 43.46 -39.44
CA SER A 764 -19.41 42.63 -39.97
C SER A 764 -19.50 42.45 -41.49
N ARG A 765 -20.72 42.37 -42.05
CA ARG A 765 -20.91 42.45 -43.51
C ARG A 765 -20.55 43.82 -44.05
N GLU A 766 -20.92 44.87 -43.32
CA GLU A 766 -20.57 46.24 -43.71
C GLU A 766 -19.06 46.50 -43.61
N LEU A 767 -18.38 45.89 -42.63
CA LEU A 767 -16.94 45.91 -42.45
C LEU A 767 -16.21 45.28 -43.65
N LEU A 768 -16.66 44.11 -44.10
CA LEU A 768 -16.13 43.47 -45.32
C LEU A 768 -16.24 44.41 -46.51
N LYS A 769 -17.39 45.06 -46.70
CA LYS A 769 -17.62 45.99 -47.80
C LYS A 769 -16.71 47.22 -47.70
N ALA A 770 -16.65 47.87 -46.54
CA ALA A 770 -15.79 49.03 -46.31
C ALA A 770 -14.30 48.72 -46.53
N THR A 771 -13.89 47.48 -46.22
CA THR A 771 -12.51 47.02 -46.45
C THR A 771 -12.19 46.87 -47.94
N HIS A 772 -13.13 46.35 -48.75
CA HIS A 772 -12.99 46.28 -50.21
C HIS A 772 -12.99 47.66 -50.85
N ASP A 773 -13.82 48.57 -50.34
CA ASP A 773 -13.89 49.98 -50.78
C ASP A 773 -12.66 50.80 -50.30
N ASN A 774 -11.79 50.20 -49.48
CA ASN A 774 -10.59 50.81 -48.90
C ASN A 774 -10.86 52.07 -48.05
N ASP A 775 -11.99 52.09 -47.34
CA ASP A 775 -12.43 53.18 -46.48
C ASP A 775 -11.98 52.95 -45.02
N ILE A 776 -10.77 53.40 -44.68
CA ILE A 776 -10.15 53.13 -43.36
C ILE A 776 -10.98 53.72 -42.21
N ASP A 777 -11.52 54.93 -42.37
CA ASP A 777 -12.22 55.61 -41.29
C ASP A 777 -13.55 54.90 -40.97
N ARG A 778 -14.22 54.41 -42.02
CA ARG A 778 -15.41 53.58 -41.86
C ARG A 778 -15.07 52.22 -41.26
N VAL A 779 -13.96 51.59 -41.66
CA VAL A 779 -13.50 50.33 -41.04
C VAL A 779 -13.18 50.52 -39.56
N ALA A 780 -12.47 51.59 -39.19
CA ALA A 780 -12.20 51.91 -37.78
C ALA A 780 -13.51 52.09 -36.99
N THR A 781 -14.45 52.86 -37.54
CA THR A 781 -15.76 53.11 -36.92
C THR A 781 -16.57 51.82 -36.74
N LEU A 782 -16.50 50.88 -37.70
CA LEU A 782 -17.24 49.62 -37.65
C LEU A 782 -16.60 48.64 -36.64
N LEU A 783 -15.27 48.59 -36.57
CA LEU A 783 -14.55 47.82 -35.55
C LEU A 783 -14.82 48.36 -34.14
N GLU A 784 -14.84 49.69 -33.96
CA GLU A 784 -15.22 50.34 -32.69
C GLU A 784 -16.67 50.03 -32.29
N LYS A 785 -17.55 49.81 -33.27
CA LYS A 785 -18.94 49.40 -33.06
C LYS A 785 -19.11 47.88 -32.86
N GLY A 786 -18.01 47.12 -32.81
CA GLY A 786 -18.02 45.69 -32.52
C GLY A 786 -18.18 44.77 -33.72
N ALA A 787 -17.91 45.23 -34.94
CA ALA A 787 -17.87 44.35 -36.11
C ALA A 787 -16.75 43.30 -35.97
N ASP A 788 -17.06 42.02 -36.21
CA ASP A 788 -16.11 40.91 -36.23
C ASP A 788 -15.19 40.99 -37.47
N PRO A 789 -13.86 41.21 -37.31
CA PRO A 789 -12.92 41.25 -38.42
C PRO A 789 -12.67 39.87 -39.07
N ASN A 790 -13.07 38.79 -38.42
CA ASN A 790 -12.93 37.41 -38.88
C ASN A 790 -14.16 36.89 -39.61
N PHE A 791 -15.21 37.70 -39.68
CA PHE A 791 -16.42 37.36 -40.40
C PHE A 791 -16.13 37.05 -41.87
N LYS A 792 -16.67 35.92 -42.33
CA LYS A 792 -16.49 35.41 -43.69
C LYS A 792 -17.85 35.06 -44.30
N GLU A 793 -18.14 35.59 -45.48
CA GLU A 793 -19.32 35.17 -46.24
C GLU A 793 -19.09 33.83 -46.96
N LYS A 794 -20.19 33.14 -47.31
CA LYS A 794 -20.14 31.82 -47.96
C LYS A 794 -19.33 31.79 -49.27
N GLN A 795 -19.15 32.94 -49.92
CA GLN A 795 -18.30 33.11 -51.10
C GLN A 795 -17.41 34.35 -50.86
N GLY A 796 -16.09 34.15 -50.73
CA GLY A 796 -15.14 35.23 -50.46
C GLY A 796 -14.13 34.92 -49.35
N GLY A 797 -13.29 35.93 -49.04
CA GLY A 797 -12.35 35.93 -47.91
C GLY A 797 -12.80 36.88 -46.79
N THR A 798 -12.05 36.89 -45.69
CA THR A 798 -12.25 37.83 -44.57
C THR A 798 -11.86 39.27 -44.95
N SER A 799 -12.14 40.24 -44.06
CA SER A 799 -11.66 41.63 -44.22
C SER A 799 -10.14 41.68 -44.40
N LEU A 800 -9.39 40.75 -43.80
CA LEU A 800 -7.95 40.67 -43.97
C LEU A 800 -7.53 40.30 -45.42
N HIS A 801 -8.30 39.46 -46.11
CA HIS A 801 -8.08 39.19 -47.54
C HIS A 801 -8.38 40.41 -48.40
N GLY A 802 -9.47 41.13 -48.10
CA GLY A 802 -9.81 42.39 -48.76
C GLY A 802 -8.73 43.47 -48.56
N ALA A 803 -8.15 43.56 -47.35
CA ALA A 803 -7.07 44.47 -47.04
C ALA A 803 -5.76 44.13 -47.74
N VAL A 804 -5.47 42.84 -47.95
CA VAL A 804 -4.33 42.38 -48.77
C VAL A 804 -4.56 42.73 -50.24
N GLN A 805 -5.78 42.56 -50.75
CA GLN A 805 -6.14 42.86 -52.13
C GLN A 805 -6.08 44.36 -52.44
N SER A 806 -6.68 45.20 -51.59
CA SER A 806 -6.52 46.66 -51.66
C SER A 806 -5.09 47.09 -51.34
N GLY A 807 -4.38 46.25 -50.59
CA GLY A 807 -3.01 46.33 -50.10
C GLY A 807 -2.63 47.67 -49.54
N ASN A 808 -3.51 48.09 -48.66
CA ASN A 808 -3.32 49.21 -47.78
C ASN A 808 -2.77 48.68 -46.46
N GLN A 809 -1.47 48.87 -46.22
CA GLN A 809 -0.80 48.39 -45.01
C GLN A 809 -1.43 48.93 -43.71
N LYS A 810 -1.99 50.15 -43.75
CA LYS A 810 -2.67 50.74 -42.58
C LYS A 810 -3.98 50.02 -42.27
N MET A 811 -4.75 49.68 -43.30
CA MET A 811 -5.97 48.88 -43.18
C MET A 811 -5.65 47.49 -42.62
N LEU A 812 -4.61 46.85 -43.15
CA LEU A 812 -4.15 45.54 -42.70
C LEU A 812 -3.76 45.56 -41.21
N MET A 813 -2.96 46.54 -40.80
CA MET A 813 -2.55 46.70 -39.40
C MET A 813 -3.71 47.03 -38.47
N LEU A 814 -4.69 47.82 -38.95
CA LEU A 814 -5.89 48.14 -38.18
C LEU A 814 -6.71 46.89 -37.90
N LEU A 815 -6.91 46.02 -38.90
CA LEU A 815 -7.62 44.76 -38.73
C LEU A 815 -6.85 43.79 -37.80
N LEU A 816 -5.54 43.61 -37.99
CA LEU A 816 -4.71 42.74 -37.14
C LEU A 816 -4.72 43.18 -35.66
N ARG A 817 -4.62 44.49 -35.41
CA ARG A 817 -4.68 45.05 -34.04
C ARG A 817 -6.05 44.86 -33.37
N ASN A 818 -7.09 44.68 -34.17
CA ASN A 818 -8.44 44.41 -33.70
C ASN A 818 -8.80 42.92 -33.76
N GLY A 819 -7.81 42.03 -33.83
CA GLY A 819 -8.02 40.58 -33.67
C GLY A 819 -8.32 39.81 -34.96
N ALA A 820 -7.99 40.36 -36.13
CA ALA A 820 -8.09 39.60 -37.38
C ALA A 820 -7.12 38.40 -37.41
N ASP A 821 -7.64 37.21 -37.67
CA ASP A 821 -6.93 35.94 -37.76
C ASP A 821 -6.31 35.77 -39.16
N ILE A 822 -4.99 35.56 -39.15
CA ILE A 822 -4.17 35.34 -40.34
C ILE A 822 -4.32 33.93 -40.92
N ASN A 823 -4.92 32.98 -40.18
CA ASN A 823 -4.98 31.56 -40.53
C ASN A 823 -6.28 31.16 -41.24
N ILE A 824 -7.22 32.10 -41.42
CA ILE A 824 -8.47 31.82 -42.13
C ILE A 824 -8.18 31.73 -43.62
N ARG A 825 -8.57 30.62 -44.27
CA ARG A 825 -8.49 30.48 -45.72
C ARG A 825 -9.70 31.11 -46.39
N ASP A 826 -9.53 31.77 -47.54
CA ASP A 826 -10.64 32.25 -48.37
C ASP A 826 -11.39 31.10 -49.08
N SER A 827 -12.31 31.43 -49.98
CA SER A 827 -13.08 30.44 -50.75
C SER A 827 -12.27 29.65 -51.76
N ASP A 828 -11.10 30.15 -52.18
CA ASP A 828 -10.19 29.45 -53.09
C ASP A 828 -9.13 28.64 -52.31
N GLY A 829 -9.20 28.66 -50.97
CA GLY A 829 -8.34 27.91 -50.08
C GLY A 829 -7.03 28.63 -49.73
N TYR A 830 -6.87 29.92 -50.06
CA TYR A 830 -5.64 30.66 -49.78
C TYR A 830 -5.71 31.43 -48.47
N LEU A 831 -4.57 31.51 -47.76
CA LEU A 831 -4.37 32.40 -46.62
C LEU A 831 -4.15 33.86 -47.07
N PRO A 832 -4.38 34.86 -46.19
CA PRO A 832 -4.03 36.26 -46.45
C PRO A 832 -2.57 36.46 -46.87
N VAL A 833 -1.63 35.74 -46.24
CA VAL A 833 -0.20 35.81 -46.60
C VAL A 833 0.07 35.21 -47.99
N GLU A 834 -0.60 34.11 -48.34
CA GLU A 834 -0.49 33.47 -49.65
C GLU A 834 -1.06 34.41 -50.75
N ARG A 835 -2.14 35.14 -50.45
CA ARG A 835 -2.69 36.18 -51.35
C ARG A 835 -1.76 37.39 -51.50
N ALA A 836 -1.08 37.79 -50.43
CA ALA A 836 -0.10 38.88 -50.46
C ALA A 836 1.12 38.50 -51.31
N GLN A 837 1.58 37.25 -51.19
CA GLN A 837 2.64 36.68 -52.03
C GLN A 837 2.22 36.61 -53.50
N GLN A 838 1.02 36.11 -53.81
CA GLN A 838 0.49 36.05 -55.18
C GLN A 838 0.36 37.43 -55.82
N SER A 839 0.01 38.44 -55.02
CA SER A 839 -0.17 39.82 -55.48
C SER A 839 1.14 40.63 -55.53
N GLY A 840 2.29 40.02 -55.19
CA GLY A 840 3.59 40.69 -55.19
C GLY A 840 3.77 41.78 -54.11
N ARG A 841 3.00 41.72 -53.02
CA ARG A 841 2.97 42.72 -51.93
C ARG A 841 3.95 42.35 -50.82
N SER A 842 5.25 42.42 -51.12
CA SER A 842 6.32 42.00 -50.19
C SER A 842 6.28 42.76 -48.84
N ASP A 843 5.79 44.00 -48.85
CA ASP A 843 5.58 44.84 -47.68
C ASP A 843 4.49 44.30 -46.73
N LEU A 844 3.45 43.68 -47.26
CA LEU A 844 2.36 43.09 -46.47
C LEU A 844 2.69 41.65 -46.03
N VAL A 845 3.44 40.90 -46.83
CA VAL A 845 3.95 39.58 -46.44
C VAL A 845 4.78 39.68 -45.16
N LEU A 846 5.70 40.65 -45.09
CA LEU A 846 6.52 40.88 -43.89
C LEU A 846 5.69 41.24 -42.65
N VAL A 847 4.56 41.91 -42.83
CA VAL A 847 3.65 42.24 -41.72
C VAL A 847 2.90 41.00 -41.25
N LEU A 848 2.38 40.21 -42.19
CA LEU A 848 1.60 39.01 -41.90
C LEU A 848 2.43 37.85 -41.35
N GLU A 849 3.72 37.74 -41.72
CA GLU A 849 4.63 36.72 -41.17
C GLU A 849 5.14 37.06 -39.76
N LYS A 850 4.96 38.31 -39.32
CA LYS A 850 5.39 38.78 -38.00
C LYS A 850 4.32 38.58 -36.92
N TYR A 851 3.04 38.60 -37.33
CA TYR A 851 1.89 38.24 -36.50
C TYR A 851 1.64 36.75 -36.61
#